data_AF-A0A8C9I4D1-F1
#
_entry.id   AF-A0A8C9I4D1-F1
#
_cell.length_a   1.000
_cell.length_b   1.000
_cell.length_c   1.000
_cell.angle_alpha   90.00
_cell.angle_beta   90.00
_cell.angle_gamma   90.00
#
_symmetry.space_group_name_H-M   'P 1'
#
loop_
_entity.id
_entity.type
_entity.pdbx_description
1 polymer ?
#
loop_
_entity_poly.entity_id
_entity_poly.type
_entity_poly.pdbx_seq_one_letter_code
_entity_poly.pdbx_strand_id
1 'polypeptide(L)'
;MLPLDSQPALDELLLRKEEEWRALQAHRSQLQEAALQDTRSQLQEAQGKLRCLQEDFVYNLQVLEERDLELERYDAAFAQAREWEEARRAEVSELKIEAAKLRQALAREARKVEELQQQQQLVWQEHRLELERVHSDKNGEIDHHREQYENLKWRLERKLEELDGELALQRQELLLEFELKMQKREHEFRLQTDNMSNTALSQELKVKLLHKELEALKEAGAKAAESLQRAEATNAELERKLQSRAAELRDLEAMNCARVKDLEDKLHAVQLTRKKEEETFKRKHEELDRLAREKDAVLVAVKGAHVEQLRELKASVLELQAHCETLEAQLRRAEWRQADTAKEKDAAIDQLREDVSTVKSAWDAQIAQLSKEMVSKDLQIQTLQEEEVKLKAQVARSQQDIERYKQQLSLAVERERSLERDQVQLGLDWQRRCDDIERDQIQKSEALIQGLTTAKSQVAAKLQETERALREQEVVLKAVTLERDQAVQALRMHGLPGPGAQMLLGQHEEEISKDFPSSEIQRLREQNTSLRSVIAQMRKEMEALSHQIPPPAQTAAESTDANQPDPKAGGDTATPDYVLALEAEIRTLKHKFKTLEEHLEDVLDPLKMSSPRAESQPSVRTSTEMTGGSVQAGQAGGSVQAGQAGGSVQAGPVSSGLALGKLGDRVQLLNLLVTRLRQKVLREPLEPAVFQRELPREVDQVHLEVLELRKQVAELGKHLRIAQHGGAEPSGKKQPPASDAVTLGREGLAKGEPVEAEDQGELFLHLRPVARATQTLSMHQLQRKLKEAARKILSLRLEKEQLIEMGNRLRAELGWPEGRQEWRG
;
A
#
# COMPACT_ATOMS: atom_id res chain seq x y z
N MET A 1 14.44 -147.34 168.92
CA MET A 1 13.24 -148.06 168.44
C MET A 1 12.50 -147.14 167.47
N LEU A 2 11.66 -147.74 166.62
CA LEU A 2 10.82 -147.15 165.56
C LEU A 2 9.67 -146.27 166.14
N PRO A 3 8.90 -145.46 165.35
CA PRO A 3 8.44 -145.72 163.98
C PRO A 3 8.63 -144.60 162.92
N LEU A 4 8.09 -144.87 161.72
CA LEU A 4 8.07 -144.02 160.52
C LEU A 4 6.86 -143.08 160.54
N ASP A 5 6.94 -141.94 159.84
CA ASP A 5 5.86 -141.28 159.07
C ASP A 5 6.36 -139.95 158.46
N SER A 6 6.54 -139.87 157.13
CA SER A 6 7.04 -138.62 156.48
C SER A 6 6.80 -138.43 154.97
N GLN A 7 6.04 -139.31 154.29
CA GLN A 7 5.84 -139.21 152.83
C GLN A 7 4.80 -138.16 152.33
N PRO A 8 3.62 -137.94 152.95
CA PRO A 8 2.50 -137.28 152.26
C PRO A 8 2.65 -135.77 152.04
N ALA A 9 3.62 -135.11 152.68
CA ALA A 9 3.83 -133.66 152.54
C ALA A 9 4.52 -133.26 151.21
N LEU A 10 5.07 -134.22 150.46
CA LEU A 10 5.77 -133.94 149.20
C LEU A 10 4.81 -133.86 148.00
N ASP A 11 3.75 -134.66 148.01
CA ASP A 11 2.85 -134.85 146.87
C ASP A 11 1.93 -133.63 146.62
N GLU A 12 1.49 -132.94 147.68
CA GLU A 12 0.75 -131.66 147.54
C GLU A 12 1.59 -130.58 146.84
N LEU A 13 2.91 -130.55 147.09
CA LEU A 13 3.81 -129.58 146.47
C LEU A 13 4.03 -129.90 144.99
N LEU A 14 4.08 -131.19 144.62
CA LEU A 14 4.13 -131.62 143.22
C LEU A 14 2.85 -131.20 142.48
N LEU A 15 1.67 -131.48 143.04
CA LEU A 15 0.38 -131.08 142.43
C LEU A 15 0.28 -129.57 142.21
N ARG A 16 0.64 -128.74 143.20
CA ARG A 16 0.64 -127.27 143.04
C ARG A 16 1.64 -126.83 141.97
N LYS A 17 2.80 -127.48 141.87
CA LYS A 17 3.80 -127.17 140.82
C LYS A 17 3.37 -127.63 139.43
N GLU A 18 2.62 -128.72 139.30
CA GLU A 18 1.96 -129.07 138.05
C GLU A 18 0.88 -128.07 137.66
N GLU A 19 0.08 -127.58 138.61
CA GLU A 19 -0.95 -126.56 138.35
C GLU A 19 -0.34 -125.22 137.93
N GLU A 20 0.69 -124.75 138.63
CA GLU A 20 1.51 -123.60 138.21
C GLU A 20 2.12 -123.82 136.81
N TRP A 21 2.65 -125.01 136.53
CA TRP A 21 3.24 -125.34 135.23
C TRP A 21 2.19 -125.37 134.10
N ARG A 22 1.02 -125.96 134.34
CA ARG A 22 -0.13 -125.98 133.41
C ARG A 22 -0.66 -124.56 133.18
N ALA A 23 -0.76 -123.73 134.21
CA ALA A 23 -1.16 -122.32 134.09
C ALA A 23 -0.13 -121.50 133.30
N LEU A 24 1.17 -121.69 133.55
CA LEU A 24 2.25 -121.07 132.78
C LEU A 24 2.28 -121.57 131.33
N GLN A 25 1.92 -122.84 131.07
CA GLN A 25 1.80 -123.39 129.72
C GLN A 25 0.60 -122.79 128.96
N ALA A 26 -0.56 -122.63 129.60
CA ALA A 26 -1.73 -121.97 129.03
C ALA A 26 -1.49 -120.46 128.80
N HIS A 27 -0.81 -119.78 129.73
CA HIS A 27 -0.41 -118.38 129.52
C HIS A 27 0.60 -118.24 128.37
N ARG A 28 1.50 -119.23 128.19
CA ARG A 28 2.41 -119.28 127.03
C ARG A 28 1.66 -119.50 125.72
N SER A 29 0.68 -120.40 125.66
CA SER A 29 -0.12 -120.60 124.44
C SER A 29 -0.97 -119.38 124.12
N GLN A 30 -1.59 -118.74 125.12
CA GLN A 30 -2.34 -117.48 124.93
C GLN A 30 -1.45 -116.33 124.41
N LEU A 31 -0.23 -116.17 124.94
CA LEU A 31 0.73 -115.18 124.40
C LEU A 31 1.16 -115.52 122.96
N GLN A 32 1.35 -116.81 122.64
CA GLN A 32 1.68 -117.25 121.29
C GLN A 32 0.50 -117.05 120.32
N GLU A 33 -0.73 -117.31 120.76
CA GLU A 33 -1.96 -117.08 119.98
C GLU A 33 -2.21 -115.58 119.74
N ALA A 34 -1.98 -114.72 120.74
CA ALA A 34 -2.03 -113.27 120.59
C ALA A 34 -0.98 -112.78 119.59
N ALA A 35 0.29 -113.19 119.74
CA ALA A 35 1.35 -112.84 118.79
C ALA A 35 1.08 -113.38 117.37
N LEU A 36 0.42 -114.54 117.23
CA LEU A 36 -0.04 -115.08 115.94
C LEU A 36 -1.24 -114.30 115.37
N GLN A 37 -2.07 -113.64 116.19
CA GLN A 37 -3.13 -112.74 115.73
C GLN A 37 -2.55 -111.38 115.32
N ASP A 38 -1.64 -110.81 116.10
CA ASP A 38 -0.94 -109.55 115.80
C ASP A 38 -0.11 -109.66 114.51
N THR A 39 0.63 -110.76 114.31
CA THR A 39 1.37 -110.98 113.06
C THR A 39 0.45 -111.22 111.87
N ARG A 40 -0.76 -111.76 112.08
CA ARG A 40 -1.80 -111.87 111.02
C ARG A 40 -2.43 -110.53 110.68
N SER A 41 -2.73 -109.67 111.65
CA SER A 41 -3.27 -108.33 111.39
C SER A 41 -2.23 -107.44 110.71
N GLN A 42 -0.97 -107.47 111.16
CA GLN A 42 0.15 -106.80 110.49
C GLN A 42 0.35 -107.29 109.05
N LEU A 43 0.22 -108.60 108.80
CA LEU A 43 0.28 -109.17 107.45
C LEU A 43 -0.91 -108.71 106.58
N GLN A 44 -2.12 -108.64 107.13
CA GLN A 44 -3.30 -108.12 106.42
C GLN A 44 -3.17 -106.62 106.11
N GLU A 45 -2.66 -105.81 107.04
CA GLU A 45 -2.34 -104.41 106.80
C GLU A 45 -1.27 -104.26 105.71
N ALA A 46 -0.19 -105.05 105.76
CA ALA A 46 0.86 -105.02 104.76
C ALA A 46 0.33 -105.42 103.37
N GLN A 47 -0.57 -106.41 103.29
CA GLN A 47 -1.27 -106.77 102.06
C GLN A 47 -2.23 -105.67 101.58
N GLY A 48 -2.91 -104.97 102.48
CA GLY A 48 -3.74 -103.81 102.14
C GLY A 48 -2.92 -102.66 101.57
N LYS A 49 -1.85 -102.27 102.28
CA LYS A 49 -0.88 -101.24 101.85
C LYS A 49 -0.24 -101.60 100.50
N LEU A 50 0.07 -102.88 100.26
CA LEU A 50 0.58 -103.36 98.98
C LEU A 50 -0.47 -103.25 97.85
N ARG A 51 -1.76 -103.50 98.12
CA ARG A 51 -2.83 -103.32 97.13
C ARG A 51 -3.04 -101.85 96.78
N CYS A 52 -3.13 -100.96 97.77
CA CYS A 52 -3.19 -99.51 97.53
C CYS A 52 -2.01 -99.05 96.67
N LEU A 53 -0.78 -99.48 96.98
CA LEU A 53 0.39 -99.16 96.16
C LEU A 53 0.31 -99.75 94.74
N GLN A 54 -0.26 -100.95 94.55
CA GLN A 54 -0.48 -101.53 93.23
C GLN A 54 -1.52 -100.74 92.42
N GLU A 55 -2.60 -100.29 93.07
CA GLU A 55 -3.62 -99.42 92.48
C GLU A 55 -3.02 -98.05 92.11
N ASP A 56 -2.23 -97.44 92.99
CA ASP A 56 -1.47 -96.22 92.74
C ASP A 56 -0.48 -96.40 91.57
N PHE A 57 0.24 -97.53 91.48
CA PHE A 57 1.16 -97.80 90.37
C PHE A 57 0.42 -97.93 89.03
N VAL A 58 -0.74 -98.60 89.01
CA VAL A 58 -1.56 -98.71 87.78
C VAL A 58 -2.12 -97.35 87.37
N TYR A 59 -2.60 -96.55 88.32
CA TYR A 59 -3.08 -95.19 88.04
C TYR A 59 -1.95 -94.27 87.53
N ASN A 60 -0.77 -94.30 88.15
CA ASN A 60 0.38 -93.53 87.69
C ASN A 60 0.86 -93.98 86.29
N LEU A 61 0.75 -95.27 85.95
CA LEU A 61 1.03 -95.77 84.61
C LEU A 61 0.02 -95.23 83.58
N GLN A 62 -1.28 -95.27 83.89
CA GLN A 62 -2.32 -94.69 83.04
C GLN A 62 -2.12 -93.19 82.79
N VAL A 63 -1.77 -92.43 83.83
CA VAL A 63 -1.48 -90.99 83.72
C VAL A 63 -0.18 -90.70 82.94
N LEU A 64 0.74 -91.66 82.83
CA LEU A 64 1.88 -91.58 81.92
C LEU A 64 1.47 -91.89 80.48
N GLU A 65 0.70 -92.97 80.25
CA GLU A 65 0.15 -93.33 78.93
C GLU A 65 -0.71 -92.19 78.34
N GLU A 66 -1.55 -91.54 79.15
CA GLU A 66 -2.33 -90.36 78.75
C GLU A 66 -1.44 -89.19 78.35
N ARG A 67 -0.34 -88.94 79.06
CA ARG A 67 0.61 -87.87 78.75
C ARG A 67 1.45 -88.16 77.52
N ASP A 68 1.87 -89.40 77.32
CA ASP A 68 2.60 -89.81 76.13
C ASP A 68 1.69 -89.64 74.89
N LEU A 69 0.41 -90.02 74.99
CA LEU A 69 -0.60 -89.75 73.96
C LEU A 69 -0.91 -88.26 73.75
N GLU A 70 -0.81 -87.41 74.78
CA GLU A 70 -0.88 -85.96 74.61
C GLU A 70 0.35 -85.38 73.93
N LEU A 71 1.55 -85.84 74.30
CA LEU A 71 2.81 -85.46 73.67
C LEU A 71 2.84 -85.86 72.19
N GLU A 72 2.41 -87.08 71.83
CA GLU A 72 2.24 -87.50 70.44
C GLU A 72 1.30 -86.58 69.65
N ARG A 73 0.20 -86.11 70.26
CA ARG A 73 -0.71 -85.13 69.62
C ARG A 73 -0.04 -83.77 69.42
N TYR A 74 0.74 -83.29 70.41
CA TYR A 74 1.47 -82.03 70.27
C TYR A 74 2.58 -82.13 69.23
N ASP A 75 3.34 -83.22 69.19
CA ASP A 75 4.37 -83.47 68.18
C ASP A 75 3.76 -83.60 66.78
N ALA A 76 2.63 -84.29 66.62
CA ALA A 76 1.90 -84.36 65.35
C ALA A 76 1.37 -82.98 64.90
N ALA A 77 0.80 -82.19 65.81
CA ALA A 77 0.35 -80.83 65.52
C ALA A 77 1.51 -79.88 65.18
N PHE A 78 2.66 -80.05 65.84
CA PHE A 78 3.87 -79.28 65.58
C PHE A 78 4.56 -79.68 64.28
N ALA A 79 4.54 -80.96 63.90
CA ALA A 79 4.96 -81.44 62.59
C ALA A 79 4.09 -80.82 61.49
N GLN A 80 2.77 -80.89 61.60
CA GLN A 80 1.85 -80.23 60.65
C GLN A 80 2.08 -78.71 60.59
N ALA A 81 2.29 -78.04 61.72
CA ALA A 81 2.60 -76.61 61.75
C ALA A 81 3.92 -76.27 61.04
N ARG A 82 4.94 -77.13 61.15
CA ARG A 82 6.20 -77.01 60.40
C ARG A 82 6.00 -77.25 58.90
N GLU A 83 5.26 -78.29 58.51
CA GLU A 83 4.92 -78.56 57.10
C GLU A 83 4.20 -77.37 56.46
N TRP A 84 3.23 -76.76 57.17
CA TRP A 84 2.57 -75.52 56.73
C TRP A 84 3.51 -74.31 56.67
N GLU A 85 4.48 -74.19 57.58
CA GLU A 85 5.48 -73.12 57.52
C GLU A 85 6.47 -73.34 56.36
N GLU A 86 6.89 -74.57 56.12
CA GLU A 86 7.80 -74.95 55.03
C GLU A 86 7.13 -74.81 53.66
N ALA A 87 5.86 -75.18 53.52
CA ALA A 87 5.06 -74.90 52.34
C ALA A 87 4.97 -73.38 52.06
N ARG A 88 4.63 -72.57 53.08
CA ARG A 88 4.60 -71.10 52.94
C ARG A 88 5.98 -70.50 52.65
N ARG A 89 7.05 -71.05 53.21
CA ARG A 89 8.43 -70.65 52.89
C ARG A 89 8.78 -70.98 51.43
N ALA A 90 8.29 -72.11 50.90
CA ALA A 90 8.42 -72.49 49.50
C ALA A 90 7.63 -71.55 48.58
N GLU A 91 6.33 -71.32 48.83
CA GLU A 91 5.49 -70.34 48.12
C GLU A 91 6.16 -68.95 48.07
N VAL A 92 6.64 -68.47 49.23
CA VAL A 92 7.36 -67.19 49.33
C VAL A 92 8.68 -67.20 48.57
N SER A 93 9.34 -68.36 48.42
CA SER A 93 10.55 -68.49 47.58
C SER A 93 10.23 -68.47 46.09
N GLU A 94 9.13 -69.11 45.67
CA GLU A 94 8.64 -69.10 44.28
C GLU A 94 8.20 -67.70 43.88
N LEU A 95 7.38 -67.03 44.69
CA LEU A 95 6.98 -65.64 44.48
C LEU A 95 8.18 -64.67 44.46
N LYS A 96 9.24 -64.92 45.24
CA LYS A 96 10.50 -64.16 45.14
C LYS A 96 11.20 -64.40 43.80
N ILE A 97 11.24 -65.64 43.32
CA ILE A 97 11.81 -66.00 42.02
C ILE A 97 11.00 -65.39 40.87
N GLU A 98 9.67 -65.40 40.93
CA GLU A 98 8.80 -64.75 39.96
C GLU A 98 8.95 -63.24 39.96
N ALA A 99 8.96 -62.61 41.14
CA ALA A 99 9.23 -61.19 41.25
C ALA A 99 10.66 -60.82 40.81
N ALA A 100 11.63 -61.75 40.84
CA ALA A 100 12.94 -61.56 40.23
C ALA A 100 12.91 -61.69 38.70
N LYS A 101 12.22 -62.69 38.15
CA LYS A 101 11.97 -62.85 36.70
C LYS A 101 11.28 -61.61 36.12
N LEU A 102 10.24 -61.10 36.79
CA LEU A 102 9.48 -59.91 36.38
C LEU A 102 10.33 -58.63 36.45
N ARG A 103 11.13 -58.42 37.50
CA ARG A 103 12.09 -57.31 37.56
C ARG A 103 13.14 -57.41 36.43
N GLN A 104 13.59 -58.61 36.10
CA GLN A 104 14.52 -58.83 34.99
C GLN A 104 13.87 -58.61 33.62
N ALA A 105 12.58 -58.91 33.46
CA ALA A 105 11.81 -58.56 32.25
C ALA A 105 11.62 -57.04 32.13
N LEU A 106 11.20 -56.36 33.20
CA LEU A 106 11.09 -54.90 33.25
C LEU A 106 12.43 -54.22 32.89
N ALA A 107 13.55 -54.71 33.41
CA ALA A 107 14.88 -54.21 33.10
C ALA A 107 15.33 -54.48 31.64
N ARG A 108 14.77 -55.48 30.95
CA ARG A 108 14.97 -55.69 29.51
C ARG A 108 14.14 -54.71 28.69
N GLU A 109 12.86 -54.50 29.05
CA GLU A 109 12.01 -53.53 28.35
C GLU A 109 12.50 -52.10 28.53
N ALA A 110 12.98 -51.72 29.72
CA ALA A 110 13.61 -50.43 29.97
C ALA A 110 14.81 -50.18 29.01
N ARG A 111 15.71 -51.16 28.88
CA ARG A 111 16.85 -51.09 27.94
C ARG A 111 16.41 -50.97 26.49
N LYS A 112 15.40 -51.74 26.04
CA LYS A 112 14.84 -51.57 24.69
C LYS A 112 14.30 -50.16 24.46
N VAL A 113 13.65 -49.55 25.46
CA VAL A 113 13.15 -48.17 25.37
C VAL A 113 14.32 -47.17 25.30
N GLU A 114 15.37 -47.36 26.10
CA GLU A 114 16.61 -46.57 26.02
C GLU A 114 17.31 -46.72 24.65
N GLU A 115 17.42 -47.94 24.14
CA GLU A 115 17.98 -48.27 22.81
C GLU A 115 17.16 -47.63 21.68
N LEU A 116 15.82 -47.70 21.73
CA LEU A 116 14.92 -47.06 20.77
C LEU A 116 14.98 -45.52 20.85
N GLN A 117 15.12 -44.95 22.05
CA GLN A 117 15.32 -43.50 22.22
C GLN A 117 16.66 -43.05 21.64
N GLN A 118 17.74 -43.82 21.86
CA GLN A 118 19.05 -43.55 21.25
C GLN A 118 19.00 -43.66 19.72
N GLN A 119 18.34 -44.68 19.17
CA GLN A 119 18.12 -44.82 17.73
C GLN A 119 17.34 -43.63 17.15
N GLN A 120 16.27 -43.19 17.80
CA GLN A 120 15.52 -41.99 17.39
C GLN A 120 16.39 -40.72 17.46
N GLN A 121 17.21 -40.55 18.50
CA GLN A 121 18.13 -39.42 18.63
C GLN A 121 19.22 -39.42 17.56
N LEU A 122 19.72 -40.60 17.16
CA LEU A 122 20.67 -40.75 16.06
C LEU A 122 20.03 -40.40 14.71
N VAL A 123 18.85 -40.95 14.40
CA VAL A 123 18.10 -40.63 13.17
C VAL A 123 17.75 -39.13 13.09
N TRP A 124 17.40 -38.48 14.20
CA TRP A 124 17.22 -37.02 14.24
C TRP A 124 18.51 -36.23 13.97
N GLN A 125 19.67 -36.73 14.42
CA GLN A 125 20.97 -36.13 14.11
C GLN A 125 21.37 -36.36 12.64
N GLU A 126 21.12 -37.55 12.11
CA GLU A 126 21.37 -37.88 10.70
C GLU A 126 20.53 -37.00 9.77
N HIS A 127 19.20 -36.90 9.99
CA HIS A 127 18.33 -36.01 9.22
C HIS A 127 18.70 -34.53 9.38
N ARG A 128 19.14 -34.11 10.57
CA ARG A 128 19.68 -32.75 10.75
C ARG A 128 20.93 -32.53 9.89
N LEU A 129 21.87 -33.46 9.89
CA LEU A 129 23.10 -33.39 9.07
C LEU A 129 22.79 -33.51 7.56
N GLU A 130 21.76 -34.25 7.16
CA GLU A 130 21.25 -34.27 5.78
C GLU A 130 20.69 -32.91 5.36
N LEU A 131 19.87 -32.27 6.21
CA LEU A 131 19.37 -30.91 5.97
C LEU A 131 20.52 -29.89 5.93
N GLU A 132 21.47 -29.95 6.85
CA GLU A 132 22.65 -29.07 6.85
C GLU A 132 23.51 -29.24 5.59
N ARG A 133 23.69 -30.48 5.08
CA ARG A 133 24.34 -30.76 3.79
C ARG A 133 23.53 -30.22 2.59
N VAL A 134 22.24 -30.52 2.50
CA VAL A 134 21.39 -30.00 1.42
C VAL A 134 21.32 -28.47 1.41
N HIS A 135 21.46 -27.81 2.57
CA HIS A 135 21.61 -26.36 2.63
C HIS A 135 23.01 -25.88 2.21
N SER A 136 24.10 -26.55 2.60
CA SER A 136 25.45 -26.17 2.13
C SER A 136 25.59 -26.34 0.61
N ASP A 137 25.05 -27.41 0.05
CA ASP A 137 25.14 -27.73 -1.37
C ASP A 137 24.38 -26.69 -2.19
N LYS A 138 23.12 -26.38 -1.82
CA LYS A 138 22.32 -25.32 -2.46
C LYS A 138 22.92 -23.93 -2.30
N ASN A 139 23.54 -23.62 -1.16
CA ASN A 139 24.23 -22.35 -0.98
C ASN A 139 25.46 -22.28 -1.91
N GLY A 140 26.20 -23.38 -2.06
CA GLY A 140 27.30 -23.50 -3.02
C GLY A 140 26.86 -23.34 -4.49
N GLU A 141 25.71 -23.92 -4.87
CA GLU A 141 25.09 -23.70 -6.19
C GLU A 141 24.71 -22.22 -6.40
N ILE A 142 24.08 -21.60 -5.40
CA ILE A 142 23.70 -20.18 -5.43
C ILE A 142 24.93 -19.27 -5.54
N ASP A 143 25.98 -19.54 -4.77
CA ASP A 143 27.22 -18.76 -4.80
C ASP A 143 28.00 -18.97 -6.10
N HIS A 144 28.05 -20.20 -6.63
CA HIS A 144 28.62 -20.44 -7.95
C HIS A 144 27.84 -19.72 -9.06
N HIS A 145 26.50 -19.66 -8.98
CA HIS A 145 25.71 -18.85 -9.90
C HIS A 145 25.95 -17.34 -9.72
N ARG A 146 26.11 -16.83 -8.48
CA ARG A 146 26.50 -15.43 -8.22
C ARG A 146 27.85 -15.11 -8.86
N GLU A 147 28.85 -15.98 -8.70
CA GLU A 147 30.14 -15.87 -9.36
C GLU A 147 29.99 -15.87 -10.89
N GLN A 148 29.18 -16.76 -11.46
CA GLN A 148 28.92 -16.79 -12.91
C GLN A 148 28.29 -15.46 -13.40
N TYR A 149 27.30 -14.92 -12.67
CA TYR A 149 26.64 -13.67 -13.01
C TYR A 149 27.59 -12.47 -12.91
N GLU A 150 28.36 -12.32 -11.83
CA GLU A 150 29.35 -11.25 -11.68
C GLU A 150 30.47 -11.37 -12.73
N ASN A 151 30.97 -12.57 -13.02
CA ASN A 151 31.92 -12.79 -14.10
C ASN A 151 31.33 -12.47 -15.49
N LEU A 152 30.04 -12.68 -15.73
CA LEU A 152 29.38 -12.28 -16.98
C LEU A 152 29.18 -10.76 -17.06
N LYS A 153 28.68 -10.15 -15.99
CA LYS A 153 28.50 -8.70 -15.83
C LYS A 153 29.80 -7.94 -16.07
N TRP A 154 30.89 -8.31 -15.39
CA TRP A 154 32.22 -7.71 -15.58
C TRP A 154 32.78 -7.87 -17.01
N ARG A 155 32.47 -8.99 -17.68
CA ARG A 155 32.81 -9.20 -19.12
C ARG A 155 31.92 -8.41 -20.08
N LEU A 156 30.75 -7.92 -19.65
CA LEU A 156 29.90 -7.01 -20.41
C LEU A 156 30.28 -5.56 -20.16
N GLU A 157 30.54 -5.19 -18.90
CA GLU A 157 31.05 -3.88 -18.48
C GLU A 157 32.34 -3.55 -19.23
N ARG A 158 33.32 -4.46 -19.26
CA ARG A 158 34.55 -4.29 -20.06
C ARG A 158 34.30 -4.13 -21.56
N LYS A 159 33.32 -4.83 -22.13
CA LYS A 159 32.99 -4.67 -23.55
C LYS A 159 32.32 -3.33 -23.84
N LEU A 160 31.60 -2.76 -22.88
CA LEU A 160 31.08 -1.40 -22.98
C LEU A 160 32.22 -0.39 -22.88
N GLU A 161 33.17 -0.56 -21.93
CA GLU A 161 34.39 0.27 -21.83
C GLU A 161 35.24 0.22 -23.13
N GLU A 162 35.42 -0.98 -23.71
CA GLU A 162 36.10 -1.20 -24.99
C GLU A 162 35.38 -0.46 -26.15
N LEU A 163 34.06 -0.63 -26.28
CA LEU A 163 33.27 0.01 -27.34
C LEU A 163 33.15 1.53 -27.17
N ASP A 164 33.02 2.05 -25.94
CA ASP A 164 33.04 3.49 -25.67
C ASP A 164 34.43 4.09 -25.98
N GLY A 165 35.50 3.32 -25.75
CA GLY A 165 36.85 3.66 -26.20
C GLY A 165 36.98 3.73 -27.73
N GLU A 166 36.49 2.73 -28.46
CA GLU A 166 36.45 2.74 -29.93
C GLU A 166 35.61 3.91 -30.48
N LEU A 167 34.45 4.20 -29.88
CA LEU A 167 33.60 5.34 -30.25
C LEU A 167 34.27 6.69 -29.94
N ALA A 168 35.05 6.80 -28.86
CA ALA A 168 35.82 7.99 -28.55
C ALA A 168 36.94 8.22 -29.57
N LEU A 169 37.65 7.16 -29.97
CA LEU A 169 38.67 7.21 -31.03
C LEU A 169 38.07 7.62 -32.38
N GLN A 170 36.97 6.98 -32.82
CA GLN A 170 36.27 7.34 -34.06
C GLN A 170 35.83 8.82 -34.07
N ARG A 171 35.34 9.35 -32.94
CA ARG A 171 35.00 10.77 -32.81
C ARG A 171 36.24 11.66 -32.96
N GLN A 172 37.36 11.29 -32.35
CA GLN A 172 38.63 12.03 -32.46
C GLN A 172 39.19 12.00 -33.89
N GLU A 173 39.17 10.84 -34.55
CA GLU A 173 39.58 10.68 -35.95
C GLU A 173 38.74 11.53 -36.90
N LEU A 174 37.40 11.53 -36.73
CA LEU A 174 36.50 12.37 -37.52
C LEU A 174 36.74 13.87 -37.29
N LEU A 175 37.00 14.29 -36.04
CA LEU A 175 37.35 15.69 -35.74
C LEU A 175 38.66 16.10 -36.42
N LEU A 176 39.71 15.29 -36.32
CA LEU A 176 40.99 15.52 -37.00
C LEU A 176 40.84 15.52 -38.53
N GLU A 177 40.00 14.66 -39.09
CA GLU A 177 39.63 14.70 -40.50
C GLU A 177 38.94 16.01 -40.90
N PHE A 178 38.01 16.51 -40.09
CA PHE A 178 37.35 17.80 -40.35
C PHE A 178 38.33 18.97 -40.22
N GLU A 179 39.18 19.00 -39.21
CA GLU A 179 40.25 20.00 -39.06
C GLU A 179 41.19 20.01 -40.27
N LEU A 180 41.67 18.84 -40.71
CA LEU A 180 42.53 18.73 -41.90
C LEU A 180 41.81 19.15 -43.20
N LYS A 181 40.51 18.88 -43.34
CA LYS A 181 39.70 19.34 -44.49
C LYS A 181 39.46 20.85 -44.45
N MET A 182 39.29 21.43 -43.26
CA MET A 182 39.16 22.88 -43.08
C MET A 182 40.48 23.60 -43.34
N GLN A 183 41.59 23.14 -42.77
CA GLN A 183 42.93 23.69 -43.01
C GLN A 183 43.33 23.67 -44.49
N LYS A 184 42.97 22.61 -45.23
CA LYS A 184 43.16 22.54 -46.69
C LYS A 184 42.36 23.61 -47.42
N ARG A 185 41.05 23.72 -47.14
CA ARG A 185 40.19 24.77 -47.74
C ARG A 185 40.66 26.18 -47.40
N GLU A 186 41.08 26.42 -46.16
CA GLU A 186 41.66 27.71 -45.78
C GLU A 186 42.96 28.00 -46.54
N HIS A 187 43.82 27.01 -46.75
CA HIS A 187 45.04 27.17 -47.54
C HIS A 187 44.72 27.41 -49.03
N GLU A 188 43.74 26.70 -49.59
CA GLU A 188 43.20 26.92 -50.94
C GLU A 188 42.66 28.36 -51.09
N PHE A 189 41.87 28.86 -50.14
CA PHE A 189 41.35 30.23 -50.16
C PHE A 189 42.45 31.30 -49.95
N ARG A 190 43.45 31.04 -49.11
CA ARG A 190 44.64 31.91 -48.98
C ARG A 190 45.37 31.99 -50.33
N LEU A 191 45.69 30.85 -50.93
CA LEU A 191 46.36 30.77 -52.23
C LEU A 191 45.55 31.41 -53.37
N GLN A 192 44.22 31.25 -53.38
CA GLN A 192 43.33 31.96 -54.31
C GLN A 192 43.40 33.48 -54.09
N THR A 193 43.40 33.95 -52.85
CA THR A 193 43.53 35.39 -52.51
C THR A 193 44.89 35.94 -52.94
N ASP A 194 45.96 35.18 -52.74
CA ASP A 194 47.31 35.52 -53.18
C ASP A 194 47.42 35.54 -54.71
N ASN A 195 46.80 34.59 -55.41
CA ASN A 195 46.73 34.59 -56.88
C ASN A 195 45.90 35.74 -57.44
N MET A 196 44.77 36.09 -56.81
CA MET A 196 43.94 37.24 -57.19
C MET A 196 44.63 38.58 -56.92
N SER A 197 45.40 38.70 -55.84
CA SER A 197 46.20 39.91 -55.58
C SER A 197 47.40 40.03 -56.54
N ASN A 198 48.12 38.93 -56.82
CA ASN A 198 49.19 38.91 -57.81
C ASN A 198 48.70 39.25 -59.23
N THR A 199 47.55 38.71 -59.65
CA THR A 199 46.95 39.05 -60.96
C THR A 199 46.43 40.49 -61.00
N ALA A 200 45.83 41.01 -59.92
CA ALA A 200 45.44 42.42 -59.83
C ALA A 200 46.67 43.36 -59.91
N LEU A 201 47.76 43.06 -59.19
CA LEU A 201 49.02 43.80 -59.27
C LEU A 201 49.64 43.73 -60.67
N SER A 202 49.58 42.57 -61.34
CA SER A 202 50.03 42.41 -62.72
C SER A 202 49.22 43.26 -63.71
N GLN A 203 47.89 43.30 -63.54
CA GLN A 203 47.00 44.17 -64.32
C GLN A 203 47.27 45.66 -64.03
N GLU A 204 47.48 46.05 -62.77
CA GLU A 204 47.81 47.43 -62.39
C GLU A 204 49.15 47.87 -63.01
N LEU A 205 50.18 47.01 -63.00
CA LEU A 205 51.46 47.24 -63.66
C LEU A 205 51.28 47.33 -65.20
N LYS A 206 50.46 46.47 -65.80
CA LYS A 206 50.14 46.54 -67.24
C LYS A 206 49.44 47.85 -67.61
N VAL A 207 48.49 48.33 -66.79
CA VAL A 207 47.86 49.64 -66.97
C VAL A 207 48.89 50.78 -66.86
N LYS A 208 49.82 50.72 -65.90
CA LYS A 208 50.91 51.69 -65.76
C LYS A 208 51.89 51.68 -66.93
N LEU A 209 52.07 50.56 -67.62
CA LEU A 209 52.87 50.45 -68.85
C LEU A 209 52.12 51.02 -70.06
N LEU A 210 50.88 50.57 -70.29
CA LEU A 210 50.01 51.06 -71.38
C LEU A 210 49.77 52.58 -71.28
N HIS A 211 49.71 53.14 -70.07
CA HIS A 211 49.64 54.59 -69.88
C HIS A 211 50.85 55.32 -70.46
N LYS A 212 52.07 54.87 -70.15
CA LYS A 212 53.32 55.43 -70.67
C LYS A 212 53.46 55.25 -72.19
N GLU A 213 53.00 54.11 -72.72
CA GLU A 213 52.95 53.88 -74.16
C GLU A 213 51.98 54.87 -74.85
N LEU A 214 50.81 55.13 -74.27
CA LEU A 214 49.87 56.14 -74.76
C LEU A 214 50.41 57.57 -74.65
N GLU A 215 51.21 57.89 -73.63
CA GLU A 215 51.92 59.18 -73.53
C GLU A 215 52.97 59.32 -74.65
N ALA A 216 53.81 58.30 -74.85
CA ALA A 216 54.80 58.29 -75.93
C ALA A 216 54.17 58.36 -77.33
N LEU A 217 53.01 57.69 -77.54
CA LEU A 217 52.26 57.77 -78.80
C LEU A 217 51.63 59.16 -79.02
N LYS A 218 51.15 59.84 -77.98
CA LYS A 218 50.68 61.23 -78.09
C LYS A 218 51.81 62.18 -78.46
N GLU A 219 52.99 62.02 -77.84
CA GLU A 219 54.17 62.80 -78.20
C GLU A 219 54.62 62.56 -79.66
N ALA A 220 54.62 61.30 -80.11
CA ALA A 220 54.95 60.97 -81.49
C ALA A 220 53.91 61.54 -82.48
N GLY A 221 52.62 61.48 -82.13
CA GLY A 221 51.53 62.07 -82.90
C GLY A 221 51.64 63.59 -83.04
N ALA A 222 52.01 64.29 -81.96
CA ALA A 222 52.26 65.73 -82.01
C ALA A 222 53.42 66.09 -82.97
N LYS A 223 54.55 65.37 -82.84
CA LYS A 223 55.74 65.55 -83.71
C LYS A 223 55.42 65.26 -85.19
N ALA A 224 54.50 64.33 -85.47
CA ALA A 224 54.01 64.02 -86.81
C ALA A 224 53.01 65.06 -87.35
N ALA A 225 52.15 65.63 -86.50
CA ALA A 225 51.24 66.71 -86.90
C ALA A 225 52.03 67.97 -87.31
N GLU A 226 53.09 68.32 -86.58
CA GLU A 226 53.96 69.44 -86.97
C GLU A 226 54.70 69.20 -88.30
N SER A 227 55.10 67.96 -88.62
CA SER A 227 55.78 67.67 -89.89
C SER A 227 54.79 67.66 -91.07
N LEU A 228 53.55 67.23 -90.85
CA LEU A 228 52.47 67.34 -91.82
C LEU A 228 52.16 68.81 -92.18
N GLN A 229 51.98 69.69 -91.18
CA GLN A 229 51.72 71.12 -91.42
C GLN A 229 52.82 71.81 -92.25
N ARG A 230 54.09 71.42 -92.05
CA ARG A 230 55.23 71.90 -92.85
C ARG A 230 55.17 71.44 -94.31
N ALA A 231 54.56 70.28 -94.60
CA ALA A 231 54.36 69.76 -95.95
C ALA A 231 53.07 70.27 -96.62
N GLU A 232 52.01 70.53 -95.86
CA GLU A 232 50.79 71.17 -96.36
C GLU A 232 51.08 72.59 -96.88
N ALA A 233 51.92 73.34 -96.16
CA ALA A 233 52.36 74.68 -96.56
C ALA A 233 53.10 74.70 -97.91
N THR A 234 53.92 73.68 -98.22
CA THR A 234 54.64 73.60 -99.51
C THR A 234 53.75 73.09 -100.64
N ASN A 235 52.83 72.17 -100.38
CA ASN A 235 51.82 71.73 -101.36
C ASN A 235 50.93 72.89 -101.83
N ALA A 236 50.47 73.76 -100.93
CA ALA A 236 49.69 74.95 -101.28
C ALA A 236 50.44 75.94 -102.20
N GLU A 237 51.77 75.88 -102.26
CA GLU A 237 52.59 76.66 -103.20
C GLU A 237 52.78 75.99 -104.57
N LEU A 238 52.61 74.66 -104.64
CA LEU A 238 52.55 73.91 -105.90
C LEU A 238 51.17 74.01 -106.55
N GLU A 239 50.10 73.97 -105.77
CA GLU A 239 48.71 74.08 -106.29
C GLU A 239 48.47 75.35 -107.10
N ARG A 240 49.00 76.51 -106.66
CA ARG A 240 48.90 77.78 -107.42
C ARG A 240 49.57 77.71 -108.80
N LYS A 241 50.63 76.90 -108.94
CA LYS A 241 51.35 76.66 -110.21
C LYS A 241 50.60 75.67 -111.10
N LEU A 242 49.74 74.83 -110.51
CA LEU A 242 48.86 73.88 -111.20
C LEU A 242 47.59 74.57 -111.71
N GLN A 243 47.01 75.49 -110.94
CA GLN A 243 45.77 76.21 -111.28
C GLN A 243 45.88 77.08 -112.56
N SER A 244 47.06 77.62 -112.87
CA SER A 244 47.30 78.34 -114.13
C SER A 244 47.31 77.39 -115.34
N ARG A 245 47.99 76.24 -115.24
CA ARG A 245 47.94 75.17 -116.26
C ARG A 245 46.54 74.56 -116.43
N ALA A 246 45.77 74.47 -115.35
CA ALA A 246 44.38 74.05 -115.39
C ALA A 246 43.44 75.07 -116.08
N ALA A 247 43.90 76.29 -116.43
CA ALA A 247 43.13 77.17 -117.31
C ALA A 247 43.26 76.75 -118.79
N GLU A 248 44.48 76.48 -119.24
CA GLU A 248 44.80 76.07 -120.61
C GLU A 248 44.14 74.74 -121.01
N LEU A 249 43.84 73.87 -120.03
CA LEU A 249 43.13 72.60 -120.25
C LEU A 249 41.62 72.75 -120.37
N ARG A 250 40.99 73.75 -119.74
CA ARG A 250 39.52 73.88 -119.68
C ARG A 250 38.88 74.14 -121.05
N ASP A 251 39.57 74.83 -121.95
CA ASP A 251 39.12 75.04 -123.32
C ASP A 251 39.13 73.74 -124.16
N LEU A 252 40.03 72.81 -123.84
CA LEU A 252 40.07 71.46 -124.43
C LEU A 252 39.06 70.52 -123.77
N GLU A 253 38.81 70.67 -122.47
CA GLU A 253 37.77 69.94 -121.74
C GLU A 253 36.38 70.25 -122.30
N ALA A 254 36.08 71.51 -122.63
CA ALA A 254 34.79 71.92 -123.20
C ALA A 254 34.41 71.13 -124.48
N MET A 255 35.37 70.82 -125.35
CA MET A 255 35.15 69.99 -126.55
C MET A 255 34.88 68.51 -126.20
N ASN A 256 35.42 68.02 -125.07
CA ASN A 256 35.20 66.66 -124.59
C ASN A 256 33.88 66.54 -123.80
N CYS A 257 33.47 67.57 -123.05
CA CYS A 257 32.21 67.61 -122.30
C CYS A 257 30.97 67.30 -123.16
N ALA A 258 30.96 67.76 -124.42
CA ALA A 258 29.90 67.43 -125.37
C ALA A 258 29.77 65.93 -125.66
N ARG A 259 30.88 65.16 -125.59
CA ARG A 259 30.90 63.70 -125.77
C ARG A 259 30.68 62.95 -124.44
N VAL A 260 31.09 63.54 -123.31
CA VAL A 260 30.87 62.97 -121.97
C VAL A 260 29.38 62.92 -121.64
N LYS A 261 28.60 63.95 -122.01
CA LYS A 261 27.16 64.04 -121.73
C LYS A 261 26.34 62.85 -122.27
N ASP A 262 26.63 62.41 -123.49
CA ASP A 262 26.02 61.22 -124.13
C ASP A 262 26.31 59.89 -123.38
N LEU A 263 27.26 59.89 -122.44
CA LEU A 263 27.58 58.76 -121.56
C LEU A 263 27.01 58.98 -120.14
N GLU A 264 26.97 60.22 -119.66
CA GLU A 264 26.35 60.59 -118.38
C GLU A 264 24.85 60.23 -118.33
N ASP A 265 24.08 60.54 -119.38
CA ASP A 265 22.66 60.20 -119.45
C ASP A 265 22.41 58.67 -119.35
N LYS A 266 23.34 57.86 -119.86
CA LYS A 266 23.31 56.39 -119.76
C LYS A 266 23.71 55.91 -118.37
N LEU A 267 24.67 56.58 -117.73
CA LEU A 267 25.11 56.29 -116.36
C LEU A 267 24.03 56.66 -115.33
N HIS A 268 23.33 57.77 -115.50
CA HIS A 268 22.28 58.22 -114.58
C HIS A 268 21.09 57.25 -114.50
N ALA A 269 20.72 56.60 -115.62
CA ALA A 269 19.70 55.55 -115.60
C ALA A 269 20.07 54.38 -114.67
N VAL A 270 21.32 53.95 -114.69
CA VAL A 270 21.85 52.86 -113.83
C VAL A 270 22.05 53.32 -112.37
N GLN A 271 22.41 54.59 -112.15
CA GLN A 271 22.47 55.16 -110.80
C GLN A 271 21.07 55.23 -110.14
N LEU A 272 20.00 55.47 -110.91
CA LEU A 272 18.64 55.58 -110.40
C LEU A 272 18.04 54.24 -109.94
N THR A 273 18.38 53.12 -110.61
CA THR A 273 17.98 51.77 -110.15
C THR A 273 18.71 51.40 -108.87
N ARG A 274 20.04 51.56 -108.86
CA ARG A 274 20.89 51.27 -107.69
C ARG A 274 20.43 51.99 -106.42
N LYS A 275 20.12 53.29 -106.49
CA LYS A 275 19.64 54.06 -105.32
C LYS A 275 18.37 53.47 -104.70
N LYS A 276 17.42 53.01 -105.53
CA LYS A 276 16.18 52.37 -105.06
C LYS A 276 16.48 51.06 -104.32
N GLU A 277 17.40 50.26 -104.83
CA GLU A 277 17.83 49.02 -104.17
C GLU A 277 18.47 49.31 -102.80
N GLU A 278 19.41 50.25 -102.74
CA GLU A 278 20.08 50.71 -101.51
C GLU A 278 19.08 51.19 -100.44
N GLU A 279 18.02 51.92 -100.82
CA GLU A 279 16.93 52.26 -99.89
C GLU A 279 16.16 51.03 -99.39
N THR A 280 15.88 50.03 -100.24
CA THR A 280 15.22 48.81 -99.75
C THR A 280 16.11 48.01 -98.81
N PHE A 281 17.43 48.10 -98.93
CA PHE A 281 18.34 47.49 -97.96
C PHE A 281 18.31 48.23 -96.63
N LYS A 282 18.36 49.57 -96.61
CA LYS A 282 18.24 50.38 -95.38
C LYS A 282 16.97 50.03 -94.59
N ARG A 283 15.81 50.04 -95.25
CA ARG A 283 14.52 49.63 -94.65
C ARG A 283 14.55 48.22 -94.04
N LYS A 284 15.19 47.25 -94.72
CA LYS A 284 15.37 45.86 -94.20
C LYS A 284 16.31 45.78 -93.00
N HIS A 285 17.29 46.68 -92.87
CA HIS A 285 18.15 46.76 -91.68
C HIS A 285 17.41 47.40 -90.51
N GLU A 286 16.69 48.51 -90.74
CA GLU A 286 15.84 49.18 -89.74
C GLU A 286 14.76 48.21 -89.16
N GLU A 287 14.18 47.35 -90.01
CA GLU A 287 13.27 46.27 -89.60
C GLU A 287 13.94 45.20 -88.71
N LEU A 288 15.19 44.83 -89.01
CA LEU A 288 15.94 43.84 -88.22
C LEU A 288 16.34 44.41 -86.85
N ASP A 289 16.78 45.66 -86.83
CA ASP A 289 17.08 46.43 -85.62
C ASP A 289 15.87 46.56 -84.69
N ARG A 290 14.69 46.86 -85.26
CA ARG A 290 13.43 46.85 -84.50
C ARG A 290 13.12 45.47 -83.92
N LEU A 291 13.27 44.41 -84.72
CA LEU A 291 13.06 43.03 -84.28
C LEU A 291 14.10 42.53 -83.25
N ALA A 292 15.29 43.12 -83.20
CA ALA A 292 16.27 42.90 -82.13
C ALA A 292 15.79 43.56 -80.84
N ARG A 293 15.54 44.88 -80.87
CA ARG A 293 15.05 45.66 -79.71
C ARG A 293 13.76 45.09 -79.11
N GLU A 294 12.85 44.56 -79.94
CA GLU A 294 11.63 43.87 -79.48
C GLU A 294 11.92 42.54 -78.76
N LYS A 295 12.91 41.76 -79.19
CA LYS A 295 13.35 40.57 -78.45
C LYS A 295 14.00 40.95 -77.13
N ASP A 296 14.85 41.98 -77.12
CA ASP A 296 15.56 42.42 -75.93
C ASP A 296 14.58 42.96 -74.88
N ALA A 297 13.57 43.74 -75.31
CA ALA A 297 12.47 44.19 -74.45
C ALA A 297 11.67 43.01 -73.85
N VAL A 298 11.36 41.97 -74.65
CA VAL A 298 10.70 40.76 -74.16
C VAL A 298 11.59 39.97 -73.20
N LEU A 299 12.90 39.87 -73.45
CA LEU A 299 13.84 39.23 -72.54
C LEU A 299 14.00 39.98 -71.22
N VAL A 300 13.98 41.33 -71.24
CA VAL A 300 13.96 42.16 -70.04
C VAL A 300 12.66 41.96 -69.25
N ALA A 301 11.50 41.93 -69.93
CA ALA A 301 10.21 41.68 -69.27
C ALA A 301 10.14 40.28 -68.61
N VAL A 302 10.61 39.23 -69.30
CA VAL A 302 10.67 37.86 -68.75
C VAL A 302 11.66 37.77 -67.57
N LYS A 303 12.81 38.45 -67.65
CA LYS A 303 13.75 38.55 -66.51
C LYS A 303 13.11 39.29 -65.32
N GLY A 304 12.37 40.38 -65.56
CA GLY A 304 11.62 41.11 -64.54
C GLY A 304 10.65 40.20 -63.78
N ALA A 305 9.75 39.54 -64.51
CA ALA A 305 8.75 38.63 -63.94
C ALA A 305 9.38 37.46 -63.17
N HIS A 306 10.50 36.90 -63.62
CA HIS A 306 11.21 35.85 -62.87
C HIS A 306 11.90 36.37 -61.60
N VAL A 307 12.44 37.60 -61.61
CA VAL A 307 13.00 38.21 -60.38
C VAL A 307 11.86 38.56 -59.41
N GLU A 308 10.68 38.91 -59.88
CA GLU A 308 9.47 39.11 -59.06
C GLU A 308 8.99 37.80 -58.43
N GLN A 309 8.85 36.72 -59.19
CA GLN A 309 8.58 35.37 -58.67
C GLN A 309 9.61 34.91 -57.63
N LEU A 310 10.89 35.25 -57.82
CA LEU A 310 11.95 34.97 -56.84
C LEU A 310 11.89 35.87 -55.59
N ARG A 311 11.24 37.04 -55.64
CA ARG A 311 10.93 37.86 -54.45
C ARG A 311 9.72 37.29 -53.71
N GLU A 312 8.65 36.94 -54.42
CA GLU A 312 7.44 36.32 -53.87
C GLU A 312 7.77 35.02 -53.13
N LEU A 313 8.54 34.12 -53.76
CA LEU A 313 8.98 32.88 -53.13
C LEU A 313 9.83 33.14 -51.88
N LYS A 314 10.75 34.12 -51.92
CA LYS A 314 11.55 34.50 -50.73
C LYS A 314 10.70 35.08 -49.62
N ALA A 315 9.67 35.88 -49.93
CA ALA A 315 8.71 36.38 -48.95
C ALA A 315 7.96 35.22 -48.30
N SER A 316 7.42 34.28 -49.08
CA SER A 316 6.71 33.11 -48.55
C SER A 316 7.59 32.21 -47.66
N VAL A 317 8.90 32.11 -47.94
CA VAL A 317 9.85 31.39 -47.07
C VAL A 317 10.05 32.12 -45.74
N LEU A 318 10.18 33.45 -45.75
CA LEU A 318 10.30 34.25 -44.53
C LEU A 318 9.01 34.22 -43.69
N GLU A 319 7.83 34.24 -44.33
CA GLU A 319 6.53 34.11 -43.68
C GLU A 319 6.36 32.73 -43.02
N LEU A 320 6.77 31.65 -43.71
CA LEU A 320 6.77 30.30 -43.15
C LEU A 320 7.79 30.13 -42.01
N GLN A 321 8.97 30.74 -42.12
CA GLN A 321 9.97 30.75 -41.04
C GLN A 321 9.43 31.46 -39.79
N ALA A 322 8.87 32.67 -39.94
CA ALA A 322 8.22 33.39 -38.84
C ALA A 322 7.05 32.58 -38.25
N HIS A 323 6.28 31.86 -39.07
CA HIS A 323 5.21 31.00 -38.56
C HIS A 323 5.76 29.84 -37.71
N CYS A 324 6.80 29.13 -38.17
CA CYS A 324 7.50 28.11 -37.39
C CYS A 324 8.03 28.67 -36.07
N GLU A 325 8.69 29.82 -36.07
CA GLU A 325 9.18 30.49 -34.86
C GLU A 325 8.03 30.81 -33.88
N THR A 326 6.88 31.28 -34.37
CA THR A 326 5.70 31.52 -33.51
C THR A 326 5.11 30.23 -32.93
N LEU A 327 5.13 29.12 -33.68
CA LEU A 327 4.65 27.81 -33.20
C LEU A 327 5.62 27.22 -32.16
N GLU A 328 6.93 27.29 -32.38
CA GLU A 328 7.92 26.89 -31.37
C GLU A 328 7.81 27.75 -30.09
N ALA A 329 7.59 29.06 -30.22
CA ALA A 329 7.37 29.93 -29.08
C ALA A 329 6.08 29.59 -28.32
N GLN A 330 5.02 29.16 -29.01
CA GLN A 330 3.79 28.66 -28.39
C GLN A 330 3.99 27.31 -27.69
N LEU A 331 4.73 26.38 -28.31
CA LEU A 331 5.10 25.09 -27.73
C LEU A 331 5.91 25.28 -26.45
N ARG A 332 6.99 26.06 -26.50
CA ARG A 332 7.81 26.41 -25.31
C ARG A 332 6.96 27.04 -24.21
N ARG A 333 6.06 27.98 -24.55
CA ARG A 333 5.11 28.56 -23.58
C ARG A 333 4.13 27.53 -23.01
N ALA A 334 3.83 26.44 -23.70
CA ALA A 334 2.99 25.35 -23.20
C ALA A 334 3.78 24.41 -22.28
N GLU A 335 5.00 24.05 -22.67
CA GLU A 335 5.95 23.27 -21.87
C GLU A 335 6.24 23.96 -20.52
N TRP A 336 6.51 25.28 -20.53
CA TRP A 336 6.69 26.06 -19.31
C TRP A 336 5.45 26.04 -18.41
N ARG A 337 4.25 26.32 -18.95
CA ARG A 337 2.99 26.22 -18.19
C ARG A 337 2.75 24.80 -17.64
N GLN A 338 3.08 23.77 -18.40
CA GLN A 338 2.97 22.39 -17.93
C GLN A 338 3.95 22.11 -16.78
N ALA A 339 5.21 22.57 -16.90
CA ALA A 339 6.22 22.44 -15.84
C ALA A 339 5.85 23.24 -14.58
N ASP A 340 5.23 24.41 -14.71
CA ASP A 340 4.76 25.19 -13.57
C ASP A 340 3.57 24.50 -12.88
N THR A 341 2.56 24.01 -13.63
CA THR A 341 1.48 23.17 -13.07
C THR A 341 1.92 21.78 -12.60
N ALA A 342 3.18 21.38 -12.86
CA ALA A 342 3.80 20.21 -12.25
C ALA A 342 4.38 20.58 -10.88
N LYS A 343 5.18 21.66 -10.79
CA LYS A 343 5.69 22.20 -9.51
C LYS A 343 4.56 22.51 -8.51
N GLU A 344 3.43 23.05 -8.98
CA GLU A 344 2.24 23.28 -8.15
C GLU A 344 1.67 21.99 -7.56
N LYS A 345 1.68 20.89 -8.34
CA LYS A 345 1.23 19.56 -7.87
C LYS A 345 2.25 18.91 -6.94
N ASP A 346 3.54 19.04 -7.24
CA ASP A 346 4.61 18.53 -6.39
C ASP A 346 4.59 19.25 -5.02
N ALA A 347 4.42 20.57 -5.00
CA ALA A 347 4.23 21.34 -3.77
C ALA A 347 2.96 20.94 -3.00
N ALA A 348 1.84 20.67 -3.69
CA ALA A 348 0.63 20.14 -3.06
C ALA A 348 0.81 18.71 -2.52
N ILE A 349 1.61 17.87 -3.19
CA ILE A 349 1.97 16.53 -2.71
C ILE A 349 2.85 16.62 -1.46
N ASP A 350 3.79 17.57 -1.40
CA ASP A 350 4.62 17.80 -0.22
C ASP A 350 3.83 18.40 0.96
N GLN A 351 2.90 19.32 0.71
CA GLN A 351 1.93 19.77 1.73
C GLN A 351 1.09 18.59 2.27
N LEU A 352 0.57 17.72 1.40
CA LEU A 352 -0.17 16.52 1.83
C LEU A 352 0.71 15.51 2.59
N ARG A 353 2.03 15.46 2.33
CA ARG A 353 2.99 14.67 3.11
C ARG A 353 3.23 15.28 4.49
N GLU A 354 3.34 16.61 4.57
CA GLU A 354 3.44 17.35 5.83
C GLU A 354 2.18 17.16 6.67
N ASP A 355 0.98 17.34 6.11
CA ASP A 355 -0.31 17.06 6.78
C ASP A 355 -0.42 15.61 7.26
N VAL A 356 -0.03 14.63 6.43
CA VAL A 356 0.02 13.22 6.86
C VAL A 356 1.03 13.00 8.00
N SER A 357 2.11 13.79 8.08
CA SER A 357 3.10 13.70 9.17
C SER A 357 2.64 14.37 10.47
N THR A 358 1.92 15.50 10.38
CA THR A 358 1.33 16.18 11.55
C THR A 358 0.17 15.36 12.11
N VAL A 359 -0.69 14.79 11.25
CA VAL A 359 -1.75 13.86 11.66
C VAL A 359 -1.17 12.61 12.30
N LYS A 360 -0.11 12.00 11.73
CA LYS A 360 0.57 10.85 12.36
C LYS A 360 1.14 11.18 13.74
N SER A 361 1.93 12.24 13.86
CA SER A 361 2.51 12.64 15.15
C SER A 361 1.45 13.05 16.19
N ALA A 362 0.30 13.58 15.76
CA ALA A 362 -0.86 13.81 16.62
C ALA A 362 -1.52 12.49 17.09
N TRP A 363 -1.66 11.48 16.22
CA TRP A 363 -2.12 10.15 16.62
C TRP A 363 -1.12 9.46 17.57
N ASP A 364 0.18 9.52 17.28
CA ASP A 364 1.23 8.97 18.14
C ASP A 364 1.22 9.65 19.52
N ALA A 365 1.01 10.96 19.58
CA ALA A 365 0.82 11.70 20.82
C ALA A 365 -0.46 11.31 21.58
N GLN A 366 -1.57 11.05 20.88
CA GLN A 366 -2.79 10.51 21.50
C GLN A 366 -2.57 9.10 22.05
N ILE A 367 -1.85 8.23 21.33
CA ILE A 367 -1.48 6.88 21.81
C ILE A 367 -0.57 6.96 23.04
N ALA A 368 0.40 7.88 23.05
CA ALA A 368 1.26 8.15 24.21
C ALA A 368 0.48 8.69 25.42
N GLN A 369 -0.52 9.55 25.20
CA GLN A 369 -1.40 10.05 26.26
C GLN A 369 -2.35 8.95 26.79
N LEU A 370 -2.99 8.17 25.91
CA LEU A 370 -3.88 7.07 26.31
C LEU A 370 -3.15 5.95 27.03
N SER A 371 -1.92 5.60 26.63
CA SER A 371 -1.09 4.63 27.35
C SER A 371 -0.60 5.16 28.70
N LYS A 372 -0.25 6.45 28.79
CA LYS A 372 0.04 7.12 30.09
C LYS A 372 -1.18 7.12 31.02
N GLU A 373 -2.39 7.34 30.49
CA GLU A 373 -3.63 7.24 31.25
C GLU A 373 -4.01 5.82 31.63
N MET A 374 -3.71 4.83 30.78
CA MET A 374 -3.86 3.41 31.11
C MET A 374 -2.96 3.05 32.29
N VAL A 375 -1.66 3.36 32.22
CA VAL A 375 -0.71 3.13 33.31
C VAL A 375 -1.10 3.88 34.58
N SER A 376 -1.66 5.11 34.50
CA SER A 376 -2.13 5.80 35.70
C SER A 376 -3.38 5.16 36.32
N LYS A 377 -4.29 4.62 35.49
CA LYS A 377 -5.45 3.83 35.96
C LYS A 377 -5.02 2.48 36.53
N ASP A 378 -4.03 1.81 35.95
CA ASP A 378 -3.48 0.56 36.47
C ASP A 378 -2.79 0.77 37.82
N LEU A 379 -2.04 1.87 37.99
CA LEU A 379 -1.47 2.27 39.27
C LEU A 379 -2.55 2.61 40.31
N GLN A 380 -3.63 3.28 39.91
CA GLN A 380 -4.80 3.52 40.79
C GLN A 380 -5.47 2.20 41.21
N ILE A 381 -5.66 1.27 40.27
CA ILE A 381 -6.19 -0.07 40.55
C ILE A 381 -5.28 -0.83 41.52
N GLN A 382 -3.95 -0.75 41.36
CA GLN A 382 -2.99 -1.34 42.30
C GLN A 382 -3.12 -0.72 43.70
N THR A 383 -3.21 0.62 43.83
CA THR A 383 -3.42 1.25 45.14
C THR A 383 -4.75 0.86 45.79
N LEU A 384 -5.83 0.74 45.00
CA LEU A 384 -7.13 0.28 45.48
C LEU A 384 -7.11 -1.21 45.86
N GLN A 385 -6.35 -2.05 45.17
CA GLN A 385 -6.13 -3.45 45.55
C GLN A 385 -5.32 -3.56 46.86
N GLU A 386 -4.29 -2.73 47.05
CA GLU A 386 -3.60 -2.67 48.34
C GLU A 386 -4.54 -2.21 49.47
N GLU A 387 -5.40 -1.22 49.22
CA GLU A 387 -6.41 -0.75 50.17
C GLU A 387 -7.46 -1.82 50.46
N GLU A 388 -7.92 -2.57 49.46
CA GLU A 388 -8.80 -3.73 49.64
C GLU A 388 -8.13 -4.81 50.52
N VAL A 389 -6.83 -5.08 50.33
CA VAL A 389 -6.06 -6.00 51.18
C VAL A 389 -5.90 -5.46 52.60
N LYS A 390 -5.62 -4.16 52.77
CA LYS A 390 -5.54 -3.49 54.08
C LYS A 390 -6.88 -3.55 54.82
N LEU A 391 -8.00 -3.33 54.12
CA LEU A 391 -9.37 -3.41 54.66
C LEU A 391 -9.76 -4.87 54.97
N LYS A 392 -9.46 -5.84 54.10
CA LYS A 392 -9.65 -7.28 54.39
C LYS A 392 -8.89 -7.70 55.66
N ALA A 393 -7.66 -7.21 55.85
CA ALA A 393 -6.88 -7.46 57.07
C ALA A 393 -7.48 -6.78 58.32
N GLN A 394 -8.08 -5.59 58.20
CA GLN A 394 -8.82 -4.94 59.29
C GLN A 394 -10.10 -5.72 59.64
N VAL A 395 -10.89 -6.12 58.64
CA VAL A 395 -12.10 -6.93 58.83
C VAL A 395 -11.76 -8.27 59.50
N ALA A 396 -10.69 -8.95 59.09
CA ALA A 396 -10.23 -10.19 59.72
C ALA A 396 -9.82 -10.00 61.19
N ARG A 397 -9.19 -8.88 61.55
CA ARG A 397 -8.90 -8.53 62.95
C ARG A 397 -10.20 -8.29 63.74
N SER A 398 -11.11 -7.49 63.20
CA SER A 398 -12.42 -7.24 63.81
C SER A 398 -13.25 -8.52 63.99
N GLN A 399 -13.15 -9.47 63.06
CA GLN A 399 -13.76 -10.81 63.20
C GLN A 399 -13.13 -11.60 64.34
N GLN A 400 -11.80 -11.64 64.45
CA GLN A 400 -11.09 -12.28 65.58
C GLN A 400 -11.44 -11.63 66.93
N ASP A 401 -11.61 -10.31 66.97
CA ASP A 401 -12.04 -9.60 68.19
C ASP A 401 -13.52 -9.86 68.52
N ILE A 402 -14.41 -9.94 67.52
CA ILE A 402 -15.80 -10.40 67.70
C ILE A 402 -15.84 -11.85 68.22
N GLU A 403 -14.95 -12.73 67.75
CA GLU A 403 -14.83 -14.11 68.26
C GLU A 403 -14.32 -14.15 69.70
N ARG A 404 -13.31 -13.34 70.04
CA ARG A 404 -12.84 -13.15 71.42
C ARG A 404 -13.95 -12.63 72.33
N TYR A 405 -14.72 -11.63 71.89
CA TYR A 405 -15.85 -11.11 72.66
C TYR A 405 -16.98 -12.15 72.80
N LYS A 406 -17.28 -12.95 71.77
CA LYS A 406 -18.22 -14.08 71.87
C LYS A 406 -17.75 -15.12 72.89
N GLN A 407 -16.47 -15.47 72.92
CA GLN A 407 -15.89 -16.40 73.91
C GLN A 407 -15.91 -15.81 75.32
N GLN A 408 -15.59 -14.52 75.49
CA GLN A 408 -15.69 -13.83 76.78
C GLN A 408 -17.14 -13.77 77.27
N LEU A 409 -18.10 -13.53 76.36
CA LEU A 409 -19.53 -13.50 76.67
C LEU A 409 -20.07 -14.89 77.00
N SER A 410 -19.66 -15.97 76.30
CA SER A 410 -20.07 -17.33 76.64
C SER A 410 -19.54 -17.73 78.02
N LEU A 411 -18.28 -17.40 78.33
CA LEU A 411 -17.70 -17.59 79.67
C LEU A 411 -18.35 -16.70 80.74
N ALA A 412 -18.89 -15.53 80.37
CA ALA A 412 -19.66 -14.70 81.29
C ALA A 412 -21.05 -15.30 81.58
N VAL A 413 -21.76 -15.75 80.55
CA VAL A 413 -23.05 -16.46 80.65
C VAL A 413 -22.91 -17.79 81.38
N GLU A 414 -21.78 -18.50 81.25
CA GLU A 414 -21.51 -19.70 82.05
C GLU A 414 -21.31 -19.40 83.54
N ARG A 415 -20.62 -18.29 83.88
CA ARG A 415 -20.48 -17.80 85.26
C ARG A 415 -21.81 -17.33 85.83
N GLU A 416 -22.59 -16.58 85.05
CA GLU A 416 -23.94 -16.14 85.42
C GLU A 416 -24.83 -17.36 85.71
N ARG A 417 -24.84 -18.36 84.82
CA ARG A 417 -25.54 -19.64 85.05
C ARG A 417 -25.03 -20.43 86.26
N SER A 418 -23.76 -20.32 86.66
CA SER A 418 -23.33 -20.90 87.95
C SER A 418 -23.90 -20.11 89.13
N LEU A 419 -23.85 -18.77 89.09
CA LEU A 419 -24.40 -17.92 90.13
C LEU A 419 -25.93 -18.06 90.26
N GLU A 420 -26.67 -18.25 89.16
CA GLU A 420 -28.10 -18.59 89.16
C GLU A 420 -28.36 -19.92 89.90
N ARG A 421 -27.57 -20.96 89.61
CA ARG A 421 -27.68 -22.26 90.31
C ARG A 421 -27.35 -22.12 91.79
N ASP A 422 -26.29 -21.40 92.13
CA ASP A 422 -25.87 -21.17 93.51
C ASP A 422 -26.92 -20.33 94.27
N GLN A 423 -27.54 -19.34 93.62
CA GLN A 423 -28.64 -18.55 94.17
C GLN A 423 -29.89 -19.42 94.42
N VAL A 424 -30.23 -20.34 93.53
CA VAL A 424 -31.32 -21.31 93.73
C VAL A 424 -30.99 -22.29 94.86
N GLN A 425 -29.75 -22.78 94.97
CA GLN A 425 -29.32 -23.63 96.09
C GLN A 425 -29.41 -22.88 97.42
N LEU A 426 -28.91 -21.64 97.50
CA LEU A 426 -29.02 -20.80 98.68
C LEU A 426 -30.47 -20.47 99.05
N GLY A 427 -31.35 -20.31 98.06
CA GLY A 427 -32.79 -20.15 98.26
C GLY A 427 -33.43 -21.40 98.88
N LEU A 428 -33.10 -22.59 98.35
CA LEU A 428 -33.57 -23.88 98.87
C LEU A 428 -33.02 -24.17 100.28
N ASP A 429 -31.74 -23.88 100.54
CA ASP A 429 -31.14 -24.04 101.87
C ASP A 429 -31.67 -23.02 102.89
N TRP A 430 -32.02 -21.80 102.46
CA TRP A 430 -32.70 -20.85 103.34
C TRP A 430 -34.13 -21.32 103.63
N GLN A 431 -34.88 -21.78 102.62
CA GLN A 431 -36.21 -22.34 102.82
C GLN A 431 -36.18 -23.55 103.77
N ARG A 432 -35.24 -24.48 103.60
CA ARG A 432 -35.04 -25.60 104.54
C ARG A 432 -34.82 -25.13 105.96
N ARG A 433 -34.01 -24.08 106.18
CA ARG A 433 -33.80 -23.50 107.53
C ARG A 433 -35.07 -22.85 108.08
N CYS A 434 -35.89 -22.22 107.25
CA CYS A 434 -37.21 -21.73 107.66
C CYS A 434 -38.12 -22.91 108.06
N ASP A 435 -38.25 -23.93 107.21
CA ASP A 435 -39.02 -25.14 107.48
C ASP A 435 -38.52 -25.86 108.75
N ASP A 436 -37.19 -25.89 108.98
CA ASP A 436 -36.55 -26.46 110.18
C ASP A 436 -36.95 -25.67 111.42
N ILE A 437 -36.83 -24.33 111.38
CA ILE A 437 -37.22 -23.43 112.49
C ILE A 437 -38.73 -23.53 112.78
N GLU A 438 -39.57 -23.65 111.75
CA GLU A 438 -41.01 -23.87 111.90
C GLU A 438 -41.31 -25.23 112.53
N ARG A 439 -40.66 -26.31 112.09
CA ARG A 439 -40.78 -27.64 112.71
C ARG A 439 -40.27 -27.65 114.16
N ASP A 440 -39.22 -26.90 114.47
CA ASP A 440 -38.72 -26.67 115.82
C ASP A 440 -39.74 -25.89 116.69
N GLN A 441 -40.38 -24.87 116.11
CA GLN A 441 -41.40 -24.05 116.76
C GLN A 441 -42.66 -24.87 117.06
N ILE A 442 -43.07 -25.74 116.11
CA ILE A 442 -44.15 -26.70 116.29
C ILE A 442 -43.82 -27.67 117.42
N GLN A 443 -42.66 -28.34 117.39
CA GLN A 443 -42.23 -29.26 118.47
C GLN A 443 -42.21 -28.58 119.85
N LYS A 444 -41.72 -27.33 119.95
CA LYS A 444 -41.74 -26.54 121.20
C LYS A 444 -43.18 -26.25 121.66
N SER A 445 -44.10 -25.97 120.73
CA SER A 445 -45.52 -25.77 121.05
C SER A 445 -46.22 -27.06 121.47
N GLU A 446 -45.91 -28.19 120.85
CA GLU A 446 -46.43 -29.52 121.21
C GLU A 446 -45.93 -29.95 122.59
N ALA A 447 -44.64 -29.76 122.87
CA ALA A 447 -44.06 -30.00 124.20
C ALA A 447 -44.70 -29.11 125.28
N LEU A 448 -44.99 -27.84 124.96
CA LEU A 448 -45.72 -26.94 125.85
C LEU A 448 -47.17 -27.41 126.08
N ILE A 449 -47.88 -27.87 125.04
CA ILE A 449 -49.24 -28.43 125.15
C ILE A 449 -49.22 -29.70 126.02
N GLN A 450 -48.23 -30.58 125.86
CA GLN A 450 -48.05 -31.77 126.70
C GLN A 450 -47.75 -31.39 128.16
N GLY A 451 -46.90 -30.39 128.39
CA GLY A 451 -46.61 -29.84 129.72
C GLY A 451 -47.84 -29.22 130.40
N LEU A 452 -48.63 -28.44 129.68
CA LEU A 452 -49.89 -27.87 130.19
C LEU A 452 -50.95 -28.96 130.45
N THR A 453 -51.01 -30.00 129.61
CA THR A 453 -51.94 -31.13 129.78
C THR A 453 -51.58 -31.98 131.00
N THR A 454 -50.29 -32.26 131.21
CA THR A 454 -49.82 -32.99 132.40
C THR A 454 -50.00 -32.16 133.67
N ALA A 455 -49.68 -30.86 133.67
CA ALA A 455 -49.97 -29.95 134.78
C ALA A 455 -51.48 -29.90 135.12
N LYS A 456 -52.35 -29.81 134.10
CA LYS A 456 -53.81 -29.87 134.28
C LYS A 456 -54.26 -31.18 134.93
N SER A 457 -53.68 -32.32 134.54
CA SER A 457 -54.01 -33.62 135.15
C SER A 457 -53.52 -33.73 136.61
N GLN A 458 -52.37 -33.14 136.94
CA GLN A 458 -51.86 -33.08 138.33
C GLN A 458 -52.72 -32.18 139.22
N VAL A 459 -53.22 -31.05 138.71
CA VAL A 459 -54.16 -30.19 139.45
C VAL A 459 -55.49 -30.89 139.66
N ALA A 460 -56.00 -31.61 138.65
CA ALA A 460 -57.22 -32.42 138.78
C ALA A 460 -57.07 -33.55 139.81
N ALA A 461 -55.90 -34.20 139.90
CA ALA A 461 -55.62 -35.20 140.93
C ALA A 461 -55.66 -34.59 142.34
N LYS A 462 -55.00 -33.44 142.56
CA LYS A 462 -55.01 -32.72 143.85
C LYS A 462 -56.41 -32.23 144.25
N LEU A 463 -57.25 -31.86 143.28
CA LEU A 463 -58.66 -31.52 143.53
C LEU A 463 -59.45 -32.75 144.02
N GLN A 464 -59.24 -33.93 143.42
CA GLN A 464 -59.88 -35.16 143.93
C GLN A 464 -59.39 -35.54 145.34
N GLU A 465 -58.15 -35.23 145.70
CA GLU A 465 -57.61 -35.46 147.05
C GLU A 465 -58.29 -34.54 148.07
N THR A 466 -58.45 -33.24 147.79
CA THR A 466 -59.15 -32.33 148.71
C THR A 466 -60.65 -32.62 148.80
N GLU A 467 -61.30 -33.03 147.71
CA GLU A 467 -62.70 -33.48 147.77
C GLU A 467 -62.89 -34.78 148.58
N ARG A 468 -61.90 -35.68 148.66
CA ARG A 468 -61.97 -36.88 149.51
C ARG A 468 -61.94 -36.48 150.99
N ALA A 469 -60.98 -35.64 151.38
CA ALA A 469 -60.87 -35.13 152.75
C ALA A 469 -62.14 -34.37 153.21
N LEU A 470 -62.79 -33.63 152.31
CA LEU A 470 -64.06 -32.94 152.62
C LEU A 470 -65.19 -33.95 152.92
N ARG A 471 -65.32 -35.01 152.11
CA ARG A 471 -66.33 -36.07 152.32
C ARG A 471 -66.12 -36.83 153.62
N GLU A 472 -64.87 -37.00 154.06
CA GLU A 472 -64.54 -37.61 155.36
C GLU A 472 -64.98 -36.73 156.54
N GLN A 473 -64.76 -35.41 156.47
CA GLN A 473 -65.23 -34.46 157.49
C GLN A 473 -66.76 -34.41 157.60
N GLU A 474 -67.47 -34.49 156.47
CA GLU A 474 -68.94 -34.56 156.45
C GLU A 474 -69.52 -35.76 157.19
N VAL A 475 -68.83 -36.92 157.22
CA VAL A 475 -69.31 -38.13 157.88
C VAL A 475 -69.27 -37.98 159.40
N VAL A 476 -68.21 -37.37 159.93
CA VAL A 476 -68.05 -37.15 161.39
C VAL A 476 -69.15 -36.25 161.95
N LEU A 477 -69.51 -35.18 161.24
CA LEU A 477 -70.60 -34.28 161.64
C LEU A 477 -71.97 -34.99 161.74
N LYS A 478 -72.24 -35.94 160.84
CA LYS A 478 -73.52 -36.68 160.78
C LYS A 478 -73.69 -37.67 161.95
N ALA A 479 -72.59 -38.13 162.56
CA ALA A 479 -72.64 -38.98 163.75
C ALA A 479 -73.06 -38.20 165.01
N VAL A 480 -72.42 -37.04 165.26
CA VAL A 480 -72.66 -36.20 166.45
C VAL A 480 -74.12 -35.71 166.52
N THR A 481 -74.78 -35.49 165.38
CA THR A 481 -76.21 -35.13 165.34
C THR A 481 -77.15 -36.24 165.81
N LEU A 482 -76.78 -37.52 165.69
CA LEU A 482 -77.66 -38.64 166.04
C LEU A 482 -77.71 -38.91 167.54
N GLU A 483 -76.58 -38.76 168.25
CA GLU A 483 -76.53 -38.93 169.72
C GLU A 483 -77.40 -37.87 170.42
N ARG A 484 -77.35 -36.62 169.93
CA ARG A 484 -78.22 -35.52 170.38
C ARG A 484 -79.70 -35.89 170.25
N ASP A 485 -80.10 -36.44 169.10
CA ASP A 485 -81.51 -36.62 168.75
C ASP A 485 -82.17 -37.85 169.40
N GLN A 486 -81.39 -38.76 169.98
CA GLN A 486 -81.91 -39.87 170.80
C GLN A 486 -82.06 -39.48 172.28
N ALA A 487 -81.10 -38.75 172.86
CA ALA A 487 -81.21 -38.27 174.24
C ALA A 487 -82.42 -37.32 174.44
N VAL A 488 -82.72 -36.49 173.43
CA VAL A 488 -83.86 -35.56 173.43
C VAL A 488 -85.23 -36.27 173.38
N GLN A 489 -85.31 -37.56 173.01
CA GLN A 489 -86.59 -38.28 172.95
C GLN A 489 -87.05 -38.82 174.32
N ALA A 490 -86.14 -39.15 175.23
CA ALA A 490 -86.50 -39.57 176.60
C ALA A 490 -87.13 -38.45 177.43
N LEU A 491 -86.76 -37.19 177.17
CA LEU A 491 -87.20 -35.99 177.90
C LEU A 491 -88.61 -35.48 177.48
N ARG A 492 -89.43 -36.29 176.80
CA ARG A 492 -90.72 -35.85 176.21
C ARG A 492 -91.99 -36.22 176.99
N MET A 493 -91.91 -36.91 178.13
CA MET A 493 -93.09 -37.38 178.89
C MET A 493 -93.40 -36.66 180.22
N HIS A 494 -92.53 -35.75 180.67
CA HIS A 494 -92.82 -34.72 181.69
C HIS A 494 -92.15 -33.43 181.19
N GLY A 495 -92.84 -32.27 181.13
CA GLY A 495 -92.40 -31.21 180.21
C GLY A 495 -92.76 -29.76 180.51
N LEU A 496 -92.69 -28.95 179.44
CA LEU A 496 -92.77 -27.46 179.32
C LEU A 496 -91.48 -26.69 179.70
N PRO A 497 -91.15 -25.54 179.05
CA PRO A 497 -91.51 -25.06 177.70
C PRO A 497 -90.26 -24.63 176.85
N GLY A 498 -90.47 -24.06 175.64
CA GLY A 498 -89.41 -23.51 174.75
C GLY A 498 -89.08 -22.02 175.01
N PRO A 499 -88.59 -21.21 174.04
CA PRO A 499 -88.35 -21.45 172.59
C PRO A 499 -86.82 -21.44 172.26
N GLY A 500 -86.23 -20.96 171.13
CA GLY A 500 -86.67 -20.32 169.88
C GLY A 500 -85.52 -19.71 169.05
N ALA A 501 -85.81 -19.23 167.81
CA ALA A 501 -84.95 -18.38 166.93
C ALA A 501 -83.65 -19.04 166.34
N GLN A 502 -83.05 -18.64 165.20
CA GLN A 502 -83.40 -17.68 164.13
C GLN A 502 -82.63 -18.02 162.82
N MET A 503 -83.13 -17.66 161.63
CA MET A 503 -82.39 -17.75 160.34
C MET A 503 -82.98 -16.83 159.25
N LEU A 504 -82.14 -16.04 158.57
CA LEU A 504 -82.34 -15.28 157.32
C LEU A 504 -80.97 -15.28 156.59
N LEU A 505 -80.80 -15.36 155.26
CA LEU A 505 -81.51 -14.87 154.06
C LEU A 505 -81.13 -13.42 153.68
N GLY A 506 -80.40 -13.25 152.58
CA GLY A 506 -80.06 -11.97 151.95
C GLY A 506 -79.20 -12.14 150.68
N GLN A 507 -79.50 -11.38 149.62
CA GLN A 507 -78.79 -11.30 148.34
C GLN A 507 -78.55 -9.82 147.99
N HIS A 508 -77.50 -9.48 147.22
CA HIS A 508 -77.61 -8.66 146.00
C HIS A 508 -76.28 -8.55 145.22
N GLU A 509 -76.29 -7.73 144.16
CA GLU A 509 -75.29 -7.59 143.09
C GLU A 509 -74.44 -6.31 143.24
N GLU A 510 -73.84 -5.84 142.13
CA GLU A 510 -73.30 -4.48 141.89
C GLU A 510 -71.99 -4.07 142.64
N GLU A 511 -71.07 -3.24 142.09
CA GLU A 511 -70.74 -2.86 140.70
C GLU A 511 -69.34 -2.14 140.69
N ILE A 512 -68.92 -1.58 139.54
CA ILE A 512 -67.95 -0.46 139.34
C ILE A 512 -66.44 -0.73 139.59
N SER A 513 -65.59 -0.47 138.55
CA SER A 513 -64.61 0.66 138.57
C SER A 513 -63.56 0.66 137.43
N LYS A 514 -63.76 1.55 136.42
CA LYS A 514 -62.73 2.42 135.76
C LYS A 514 -61.63 1.78 134.86
N ASP A 515 -61.07 2.44 133.82
CA ASP A 515 -61.20 3.84 133.31
C ASP A 515 -61.12 3.94 131.76
N PHE A 516 -61.40 5.13 131.22
CA PHE A 516 -61.40 5.56 129.79
C PHE A 516 -60.07 6.29 129.39
N PRO A 517 -59.87 6.97 128.21
CA PRO A 517 -60.69 7.12 126.97
C PRO A 517 -59.92 6.87 125.63
N SER A 518 -60.61 7.09 124.51
CA SER A 518 -60.10 7.00 123.12
C SER A 518 -59.44 8.28 122.57
N SER A 519 -58.28 8.14 121.93
CA SER A 519 -57.69 9.15 121.01
C SER A 519 -56.92 8.52 119.84
N GLU A 520 -56.16 7.45 120.11
CA GLU A 520 -55.29 6.78 119.12
C GLU A 520 -56.03 6.24 117.87
N ILE A 521 -57.26 5.74 118.02
CA ILE A 521 -58.00 5.06 116.93
C ILE A 521 -58.47 6.03 115.84
N GLN A 522 -58.72 7.29 116.17
CA GLN A 522 -58.98 8.33 115.16
C GLN A 522 -57.67 8.76 114.49
N ARG A 523 -56.61 8.96 115.29
CA ARG A 523 -55.25 9.28 114.82
C ARG A 523 -54.73 8.27 113.79
N LEU A 524 -54.92 6.97 114.03
CA LEU A 524 -54.52 5.89 113.12
C LEU A 524 -55.33 5.85 111.81
N ARG A 525 -56.58 6.36 111.81
CA ARG A 525 -57.39 6.51 110.59
C ARG A 525 -56.95 7.72 109.77
N GLU A 526 -56.70 8.85 110.42
CA GLU A 526 -56.20 10.07 109.78
C GLU A 526 -54.77 9.89 109.25
N GLN A 527 -53.92 9.16 109.98
CA GLN A 527 -52.61 8.68 109.50
C GLN A 527 -52.74 7.73 108.30
N ASN A 528 -53.78 6.88 108.24
CA ASN A 528 -54.01 6.03 107.06
C ASN A 528 -54.44 6.82 105.82
N THR A 529 -55.23 7.88 105.97
CA THR A 529 -55.51 8.81 104.85
C THR A 529 -54.27 9.60 104.45
N SER A 530 -53.46 10.05 105.41
CA SER A 530 -52.18 10.72 105.15
C SER A 530 -51.20 9.81 104.39
N LEU A 531 -50.99 8.58 104.86
CA LEU A 531 -50.15 7.58 104.19
C LEU A 531 -50.69 7.21 102.79
N ARG A 532 -52.01 7.20 102.57
CA ARG A 532 -52.60 7.00 101.23
C ARG A 532 -52.37 8.21 100.32
N SER A 533 -52.40 9.45 100.82
CA SER A 533 -51.97 10.61 100.04
C SER A 533 -50.46 10.60 99.75
N VAL A 534 -49.62 10.20 100.71
CA VAL A 534 -48.18 10.04 100.50
C VAL A 534 -47.88 8.92 99.50
N ILE A 535 -48.60 7.80 99.50
CA ILE A 535 -48.44 6.74 98.48
C ILE A 535 -48.91 7.22 97.09
N ALA A 536 -49.94 8.07 97.01
CA ALA A 536 -50.32 8.71 95.74
C ALA A 536 -49.29 9.75 95.27
N GLN A 537 -48.65 10.46 96.19
CA GLN A 537 -47.60 11.43 95.91
C GLN A 537 -46.30 10.73 95.49
N MET A 538 -45.87 9.68 96.20
CA MET A 538 -44.75 8.82 95.83
C MET A 538 -44.98 8.12 94.49
N ARG A 539 -46.22 7.79 94.11
CA ARG A 539 -46.52 7.32 92.75
C ARG A 539 -46.33 8.41 91.69
N LYS A 540 -46.81 9.63 91.93
CA LYS A 540 -46.52 10.78 91.04
C LYS A 540 -45.02 11.10 90.95
N GLU A 541 -44.28 10.95 92.03
CA GLU A 541 -42.84 11.20 92.07
C GLU A 541 -42.05 10.06 91.40
N MET A 542 -42.46 8.79 91.54
CA MET A 542 -41.89 7.66 90.79
C MET A 542 -42.23 7.72 89.29
N GLU A 543 -43.41 8.22 88.91
CA GLU A 543 -43.76 8.49 87.51
C GLU A 543 -42.93 9.66 86.96
N ALA A 544 -42.79 10.77 87.71
CA ALA A 544 -42.00 11.93 87.29
C ALA A 544 -40.48 11.65 87.21
N LEU A 545 -39.95 10.76 88.05
CA LEU A 545 -38.54 10.34 88.03
C LEU A 545 -38.24 9.27 86.97
N SER A 546 -39.24 8.75 86.26
CA SER A 546 -39.04 7.81 85.14
C SER A 546 -38.52 8.48 83.85
N HIS A 547 -38.31 9.80 83.86
CA HIS A 547 -37.93 10.60 82.69
C HIS A 547 -36.68 11.46 82.92
N GLN A 548 -35.57 10.86 83.41
CA GLN A 548 -34.21 11.44 83.46
C GLN A 548 -33.14 10.36 83.77
N ILE A 549 -32.00 10.19 83.06
CA ILE A 549 -31.65 10.52 81.67
C ILE A 549 -30.97 9.25 81.01
N PRO A 550 -29.74 9.16 80.40
CA PRO A 550 -29.39 7.98 79.55
C PRO A 550 -28.11 7.19 79.93
N PRO A 551 -27.92 5.97 79.38
CA PRO A 551 -26.61 5.50 78.89
C PRO A 551 -26.38 5.84 77.40
N PRO A 552 -25.13 5.89 76.89
CA PRO A 552 -24.80 6.68 75.69
C PRO A 552 -24.41 5.87 74.44
N ALA A 553 -24.11 6.64 73.37
CA ALA A 553 -23.53 6.24 72.08
C ALA A 553 -24.42 5.44 71.11
N GLN A 554 -24.53 5.75 69.81
CA GLN A 554 -24.50 6.96 68.96
C GLN A 554 -24.60 6.42 67.50
N THR A 555 -24.81 7.29 66.51
CA THR A 555 -24.74 6.98 65.06
C THR A 555 -25.70 5.90 64.52
N ALA A 556 -27.00 6.21 64.44
CA ALA A 556 -27.91 5.61 63.47
C ALA A 556 -29.06 6.57 63.09
N ALA A 557 -29.31 6.71 61.78
CA ALA A 557 -30.52 7.23 61.12
C ALA A 557 -31.21 8.51 61.64
N GLU A 558 -31.07 9.61 60.89
CA GLU A 558 -32.11 10.63 60.72
C GLU A 558 -32.51 10.73 59.23
N SER A 559 -33.56 11.48 58.93
CA SER A 559 -34.20 11.66 57.60
C SER A 559 -34.87 10.40 57.00
N THR A 560 -36.14 10.22 57.35
CA THR A 560 -37.13 9.91 56.31
C THR A 560 -37.24 11.08 55.33
N ASP A 561 -37.17 10.84 54.04
CA ASP A 561 -38.32 11.12 53.16
C ASP A 561 -38.23 10.36 51.83
N ALA A 562 -39.30 10.40 51.04
CA ALA A 562 -39.41 9.72 49.75
C ALA A 562 -39.44 10.68 48.55
N ASN A 563 -39.06 10.13 47.39
CA ASN A 563 -39.26 10.65 46.03
C ASN A 563 -38.25 11.69 45.49
N GLN A 564 -37.76 11.38 44.28
CA GLN A 564 -37.28 12.32 43.26
C GLN A 564 -38.44 13.19 42.71
N PRO A 565 -38.22 14.22 41.86
CA PRO A 565 -36.96 14.67 41.21
C PRO A 565 -36.64 16.18 41.36
N ASP A 566 -35.60 16.63 40.63
CA ASP A 566 -35.21 18.03 40.34
C ASP A 566 -36.37 19.04 40.23
N PRO A 567 -36.19 20.31 40.68
CA PRO A 567 -35.61 21.29 39.76
C PRO A 567 -34.84 22.51 40.37
N LYS A 568 -34.23 23.27 39.44
CA LYS A 568 -33.63 24.64 39.55
C LYS A 568 -32.21 24.67 40.16
N ALA A 569 -31.18 25.20 39.50
CA ALA A 569 -31.00 26.42 38.68
C ALA A 569 -30.74 27.69 39.50
N GLY A 570 -29.58 28.31 39.23
CA GLY A 570 -29.14 29.62 39.73
C GLY A 570 -27.78 29.95 39.14
N GLY A 571 -27.71 30.91 38.20
CA GLY A 571 -26.47 31.20 37.46
C GLY A 571 -26.59 32.14 36.26
N ASP A 572 -27.59 33.04 36.23
CA ASP A 572 -27.78 34.00 35.13
C ASP A 572 -27.45 35.43 35.58
N THR A 573 -26.36 36.01 35.07
CA THR A 573 -26.29 37.45 34.68
C THR A 573 -25.01 37.77 33.88
N ALA A 574 -25.13 38.68 32.91
CA ALA A 574 -24.05 39.36 32.18
C ALA A 574 -23.18 38.52 31.19
N THR A 575 -23.69 38.45 29.95
CA THR A 575 -23.00 38.55 28.64
C THR A 575 -21.50 38.91 28.59
N PRO A 576 -20.79 38.44 27.54
CA PRO A 576 -20.29 39.42 26.56
C PRO A 576 -20.49 39.05 25.07
N ASP A 577 -21.17 39.94 24.35
CA ASP A 577 -20.97 40.47 22.97
C ASP A 577 -20.60 39.61 21.76
N TYR A 578 -19.90 38.47 21.88
CA TYR A 578 -19.34 37.75 20.72
C TYR A 578 -20.42 37.21 19.76
N VAL A 579 -21.56 36.75 20.29
CA VAL A 579 -22.65 36.20 19.49
C VAL A 579 -23.36 37.30 18.68
N LEU A 580 -23.60 38.48 19.28
CA LEU A 580 -24.24 39.60 18.59
C LEU A 580 -23.32 40.21 17.52
N ALA A 581 -22.01 40.24 17.77
CA ALA A 581 -21.01 40.62 16.77
C ALA A 581 -21.03 39.65 15.56
N LEU A 582 -20.95 38.34 15.81
CA LEU A 582 -21.01 37.33 14.75
C LEU A 582 -22.32 37.38 13.96
N GLU A 583 -23.47 37.56 14.61
CA GLU A 583 -24.73 37.71 13.86
C GLU A 583 -24.77 39.00 13.01
N ALA A 584 -24.14 40.10 13.46
CA ALA A 584 -24.02 41.34 12.68
C ALA A 584 -23.06 41.18 11.49
N GLU A 585 -21.94 40.48 11.67
CA GLU A 585 -21.01 40.14 10.58
C GLU A 585 -21.65 39.16 9.58
N ILE A 586 -22.39 38.15 10.03
CA ILE A 586 -23.14 37.24 9.15
C ILE A 586 -24.24 37.99 8.39
N ARG A 587 -24.98 38.92 9.03
CA ARG A 587 -26.00 39.75 8.35
C ARG A 587 -25.40 40.70 7.32
N THR A 588 -24.22 41.28 7.59
CA THR A 588 -23.52 42.18 6.64
C THR A 588 -22.78 41.43 5.54
N LEU A 589 -22.20 40.25 5.81
CA LEU A 589 -21.71 39.32 4.77
C LEU A 589 -22.85 38.88 3.85
N LYS A 590 -24.02 38.54 4.41
CA LYS A 590 -25.19 38.14 3.62
C LYS A 590 -25.77 39.27 2.77
N HIS A 591 -25.64 40.53 3.20
CA HIS A 591 -25.91 41.69 2.33
C HIS A 591 -24.83 41.89 1.27
N LYS A 592 -23.55 41.72 1.60
CA LYS A 592 -22.43 41.83 0.63
C LYS A 592 -22.51 40.77 -0.47
N PHE A 593 -22.88 39.53 -0.15
CA PHE A 593 -23.16 38.50 -1.16
C PHE A 593 -24.35 38.88 -2.03
N LYS A 594 -25.45 39.38 -1.45
CA LYS A 594 -26.60 39.84 -2.24
C LYS A 594 -26.27 40.99 -3.19
N THR A 595 -25.45 41.96 -2.79
CA THR A 595 -24.96 43.03 -3.70
C THR A 595 -23.92 42.56 -4.71
N LEU A 596 -23.29 41.40 -4.51
CA LEU A 596 -22.40 40.78 -5.52
C LEU A 596 -23.19 39.93 -6.53
N GLU A 597 -24.28 39.30 -6.10
CA GLU A 597 -25.28 38.68 -6.99
C GLU A 597 -25.98 39.74 -7.86
N GLU A 598 -26.45 40.84 -7.25
CA GLU A 598 -27.03 42.01 -7.95
C GLU A 598 -26.02 42.76 -8.86
N HIS A 599 -24.72 42.43 -8.80
CA HIS A 599 -23.69 42.93 -9.73
C HIS A 599 -23.20 41.88 -10.75
N LEU A 600 -23.73 40.65 -10.73
CA LEU A 600 -23.40 39.60 -11.71
C LEU A 600 -24.56 39.29 -12.67
N GLU A 601 -25.79 39.63 -12.32
CA GLU A 601 -26.99 39.44 -13.16
C GLU A 601 -27.08 40.46 -14.33
N ASP A 602 -26.36 41.59 -14.25
CA ASP A 602 -26.59 42.79 -15.09
C ASP A 602 -25.72 42.87 -16.36
N VAL A 603 -24.99 41.80 -16.72
CA VAL A 603 -24.12 41.76 -17.91
C VAL A 603 -24.22 40.42 -18.67
N LEU A 604 -25.22 40.30 -19.57
CA LEU A 604 -25.05 39.75 -20.94
C LEU A 604 -26.32 39.87 -21.82
N ASP A 605 -26.39 40.97 -22.58
CA ASP A 605 -27.14 41.14 -23.86
C ASP A 605 -28.69 41.09 -23.85
N PRO A 606 -29.40 41.63 -24.89
CA PRO A 606 -28.91 42.14 -26.18
C PRO A 606 -29.46 43.50 -26.71
N LEU A 607 -28.73 44.06 -27.69
CA LEU A 607 -29.19 44.78 -28.90
C LEU A 607 -29.64 46.28 -28.88
N LYS A 608 -29.07 47.00 -29.89
CA LYS A 608 -29.59 48.17 -30.66
C LYS A 608 -29.66 49.59 -30.05
N MET A 609 -28.88 50.50 -30.70
CA MET A 609 -29.27 51.86 -31.17
C MET A 609 -29.61 52.96 -30.13
N SER A 610 -29.25 54.24 -30.28
CA SER A 610 -28.52 54.97 -31.34
C SER A 610 -28.01 56.36 -30.92
N SER A 611 -27.02 56.86 -31.68
CA SER A 611 -26.54 58.25 -31.85
C SER A 611 -27.58 59.39 -31.73
N PRO A 612 -27.17 60.59 -31.26
CA PRO A 612 -26.87 61.74 -32.17
C PRO A 612 -25.36 62.12 -32.15
N ARG A 613 -24.68 62.67 -33.19
CA ARG A 613 -24.98 63.66 -34.26
C ARG A 613 -24.87 65.10 -33.71
N ALA A 614 -24.13 66.05 -34.31
CA ALA A 614 -23.99 66.42 -35.74
C ALA A 614 -22.55 66.91 -36.10
N GLU A 615 -22.14 67.33 -37.31
CA GLU A 615 -22.75 67.56 -38.65
C GLU A 615 -21.60 67.45 -39.70
N SER A 616 -21.72 67.35 -41.04
CA SER A 616 -22.80 67.64 -42.02
C SER A 616 -22.71 66.69 -43.26
N GLN A 617 -23.47 66.93 -44.35
CA GLN A 617 -23.72 66.00 -45.49
C GLN A 617 -23.17 66.57 -46.85
N PRO A 618 -23.52 66.09 -48.09
CA PRO A 618 -24.08 64.80 -48.58
C PRO A 618 -23.42 64.24 -49.90
N SER A 619 -24.00 63.15 -50.45
CA SER A 619 -24.33 62.97 -51.90
C SER A 619 -23.56 61.97 -52.82
N VAL A 620 -24.12 60.76 -52.93
CA VAL A 620 -24.68 60.13 -54.16
C VAL A 620 -24.02 60.33 -55.54
N ARG A 621 -23.40 59.24 -56.04
CA ARG A 621 -23.30 58.71 -57.44
C ARG A 621 -22.55 59.48 -58.56
N THR A 622 -22.24 58.68 -59.59
CA THR A 622 -21.75 58.98 -60.96
C THR A 622 -20.26 59.27 -61.12
N SER A 623 -19.67 58.57 -62.09
CA SER A 623 -18.40 58.87 -62.77
C SER A 623 -18.44 58.21 -64.15
N THR A 624 -19.07 58.90 -65.10
CA THR A 624 -18.94 58.61 -66.54
C THR A 624 -18.16 59.75 -67.18
N GLU A 625 -17.30 59.41 -68.14
CA GLU A 625 -16.81 60.27 -69.22
C GLU A 625 -16.19 61.64 -68.87
N MET A 626 -14.95 61.82 -69.34
CA MET A 626 -14.64 63.02 -70.14
C MET A 626 -13.89 62.59 -71.39
N THR A 627 -14.45 62.93 -72.55
CA THR A 627 -13.86 62.67 -73.87
C THR A 627 -13.84 63.96 -74.68
N GLY A 628 -12.72 64.25 -75.34
CA GLY A 628 -12.62 65.36 -76.29
C GLY A 628 -11.22 65.49 -76.89
N GLY A 629 -11.00 65.31 -78.19
CA GLY A 629 -11.93 64.86 -79.24
C GLY A 629 -11.33 65.08 -80.64
N SER A 630 -12.15 64.90 -81.69
CA SER A 630 -11.89 65.36 -83.09
C SER A 630 -10.76 64.67 -83.89
N VAL A 631 -10.89 64.30 -85.18
CA VAL A 631 -12.07 64.20 -86.09
C VAL A 631 -11.85 63.06 -87.13
N GLN A 632 -12.95 62.50 -87.67
CA GLN A 632 -13.18 62.00 -89.04
C GLN A 632 -12.23 61.01 -89.78
N ALA A 633 -12.86 59.93 -90.27
CA ALA A 633 -12.83 59.36 -91.65
C ALA A 633 -11.50 58.95 -92.35
N GLY A 634 -11.47 57.88 -93.16
CA GLY A 634 -12.53 56.90 -93.44
C GLY A 634 -12.21 55.91 -94.58
N GLN A 635 -13.11 54.91 -94.74
CA GLN A 635 -13.41 54.07 -95.92
C GLN A 635 -12.31 53.56 -96.89
N ALA A 636 -12.33 52.23 -97.08
CA ALA A 636 -12.05 51.49 -98.34
C ALA A 636 -10.62 51.53 -98.95
N GLY A 637 -10.21 50.59 -99.81
CA GLY A 637 -10.85 49.32 -100.22
C GLY A 637 -10.24 48.75 -101.52
N GLY A 638 -10.41 47.44 -101.76
CA GLY A 638 -9.91 46.73 -102.96
C GLY A 638 -8.41 46.32 -102.86
N SER A 639 -7.93 45.09 -103.09
CA SER A 639 -8.36 43.87 -103.81
C SER A 639 -7.98 43.79 -105.30
N VAL A 640 -7.65 42.57 -105.76
CA VAL A 640 -7.60 42.10 -107.18
C VAL A 640 -6.39 42.60 -108.01
N GLN A 641 -5.76 41.83 -108.93
CA GLN A 641 -5.61 40.36 -109.12
C GLN A 641 -4.45 40.07 -110.09
N ALA A 642 -4.11 38.79 -110.29
CA ALA A 642 -2.97 38.27 -111.05
C ALA A 642 -3.07 38.31 -112.61
N GLY A 643 -1.92 38.11 -113.27
CA GLY A 643 -1.72 37.71 -114.67
C GLY A 643 -0.21 37.78 -114.99
N GLN A 644 0.54 36.73 -115.39
CA GLN A 644 0.41 35.77 -116.50
C GLN A 644 0.57 36.40 -117.91
N ALA A 645 1.32 35.82 -118.86
CA ALA A 645 2.28 34.70 -118.81
C ALA A 645 3.11 34.61 -120.13
N GLY A 646 4.19 33.82 -120.11
CA GLY A 646 4.91 33.32 -121.30
C GLY A 646 6.05 34.21 -121.84
N GLY A 647 7.10 33.66 -122.46
CA GLY A 647 7.46 32.24 -122.61
C GLY A 647 8.55 32.00 -123.66
N SER A 648 9.00 30.74 -123.79
CA SER A 648 9.93 30.21 -124.83
C SER A 648 11.42 30.62 -124.71
N VAL A 649 12.44 29.84 -125.17
CA VAL A 649 12.68 28.37 -125.20
C VAL A 649 14.17 28.09 -125.55
N GLN A 650 14.65 26.84 -125.38
CA GLN A 650 16.01 26.31 -125.74
C GLN A 650 17.22 26.85 -124.93
N ALA A 651 18.34 26.11 -124.78
CA ALA A 651 18.53 24.65 -124.68
C ALA A 651 19.95 24.29 -124.18
N GLY A 652 20.05 23.49 -123.11
CA GLY A 652 21.28 22.82 -122.68
C GLY A 652 22.29 23.67 -121.88
N PRO A 653 23.14 23.07 -121.02
CA PRO A 653 23.14 21.67 -120.58
C PRO A 653 22.07 21.44 -119.50
N VAL A 654 21.05 20.64 -119.81
CA VAL A 654 19.93 20.35 -118.89
C VAL A 654 20.12 18.98 -118.24
N SER A 655 20.55 18.98 -116.99
CA SER A 655 20.44 17.82 -116.09
C SER A 655 20.00 18.25 -114.69
N SER A 656 20.76 19.14 -114.04
CA SER A 656 20.48 19.60 -112.67
C SER A 656 19.14 20.34 -112.53
N GLY A 657 18.89 21.36 -113.36
CA GLY A 657 17.72 22.25 -113.19
C GLY A 657 16.37 21.57 -113.41
N LEU A 658 16.25 20.73 -114.46
CA LEU A 658 15.00 20.04 -114.77
C LEU A 658 14.78 18.79 -113.89
N ALA A 659 15.85 18.18 -113.37
CA ALA A 659 15.74 17.20 -112.30
C ALA A 659 15.23 17.85 -111.00
N LEU A 660 15.77 19.01 -110.60
CA LEU A 660 15.27 19.78 -109.45
C LEU A 660 13.84 20.26 -109.64
N GLY A 661 13.44 20.65 -110.86
CA GLY A 661 12.05 20.94 -111.22
C GLY A 661 11.14 19.75 -110.95
N LYS A 662 11.44 18.59 -111.55
CA LYS A 662 10.70 17.33 -111.31
C LYS A 662 10.68 16.91 -109.83
N LEU A 663 11.74 17.20 -109.08
CA LEU A 663 11.79 16.95 -107.63
C LEU A 663 10.87 17.91 -106.86
N GLY A 664 10.83 19.18 -107.27
CA GLY A 664 9.87 20.16 -106.77
C GLY A 664 8.42 19.78 -107.09
N ASP A 665 8.15 19.32 -108.30
CA ASP A 665 6.82 18.87 -108.73
C ASP A 665 6.37 17.59 -107.99
N ARG A 666 7.27 16.62 -107.80
CA ARG A 666 7.00 15.43 -106.95
C ARG A 666 6.85 15.78 -105.47
N VAL A 667 7.57 16.77 -104.94
CA VAL A 667 7.37 17.30 -103.58
C VAL A 667 6.05 18.05 -103.44
N GLN A 668 5.60 18.76 -104.48
CA GLN A 668 4.26 19.35 -104.53
C GLN A 668 3.18 18.26 -104.60
N LEU A 669 3.36 17.22 -105.42
CA LEU A 669 2.46 16.07 -105.49
C LEU A 669 2.39 15.31 -104.15
N LEU A 670 3.52 15.10 -103.48
CA LEU A 670 3.57 14.51 -102.14
C LEU A 670 2.89 15.41 -101.09
N ASN A 671 3.07 16.74 -101.15
CA ASN A 671 2.30 17.65 -100.32
C ASN A 671 0.80 17.59 -100.64
N LEU A 672 0.40 17.42 -101.90
CA LEU A 672 -1.00 17.26 -102.29
C LEU A 672 -1.59 15.94 -101.78
N LEU A 673 -0.85 14.82 -101.86
CA LEU A 673 -1.24 13.53 -101.31
C LEU A 673 -1.29 13.55 -99.77
N VAL A 674 -0.30 14.15 -99.11
CA VAL A 674 -0.27 14.29 -97.65
C VAL A 674 -1.33 15.26 -97.13
N THR A 675 -1.67 16.33 -97.87
CA THR A 675 -2.80 17.20 -97.52
C THR A 675 -4.15 16.55 -97.82
N ARG A 676 -4.28 15.74 -98.89
CA ARG A 676 -5.47 14.90 -99.15
C ARG A 676 -5.67 13.85 -98.06
N LEU A 677 -4.62 13.15 -97.64
CA LEU A 677 -4.64 12.23 -96.50
C LEU A 677 -5.00 12.94 -95.20
N ARG A 678 -4.39 14.10 -94.92
CA ARG A 678 -4.76 14.91 -93.74
C ARG A 678 -6.21 15.38 -93.80
N GLN A 679 -6.74 15.76 -94.96
CA GLN A 679 -8.16 16.11 -95.10
C GLN A 679 -9.07 14.90 -94.91
N LYS A 680 -8.77 13.73 -95.51
CA LYS A 680 -9.50 12.47 -95.25
C LYS A 680 -9.54 12.13 -93.75
N VAL A 681 -8.43 12.31 -93.04
CA VAL A 681 -8.31 12.01 -91.60
C VAL A 681 -8.94 13.09 -90.70
N LEU A 682 -9.19 14.31 -91.21
CA LEU A 682 -9.69 15.44 -90.41
C LEU A 682 -11.15 15.83 -90.67
N ARG A 683 -11.80 15.35 -91.75
CA ARG A 683 -13.07 15.95 -92.20
C ARG A 683 -14.36 15.18 -91.85
N GLU A 684 -14.30 13.89 -91.49
CA GLU A 684 -15.51 13.15 -91.07
C GLU A 684 -15.17 11.92 -90.18
N PRO A 685 -15.82 11.74 -89.00
CA PRO A 685 -15.49 10.66 -88.07
C PRO A 685 -16.58 9.55 -87.97
N LEU A 686 -16.94 8.91 -89.08
CA LEU A 686 -17.77 7.68 -89.09
C LEU A 686 -17.17 6.62 -90.04
N GLU A 687 -17.61 5.36 -89.90
CA GLU A 687 -17.21 4.19 -90.72
C GLU A 687 -15.70 3.80 -90.67
N PRO A 688 -15.19 3.22 -89.56
CA PRO A 688 -13.79 2.81 -89.45
C PRO A 688 -13.40 1.64 -90.38
N ALA A 689 -14.36 0.90 -90.94
CA ALA A 689 -14.11 -0.30 -91.74
C ALA A 689 -13.44 -0.01 -93.09
N VAL A 690 -13.80 1.09 -93.75
CA VAL A 690 -13.21 1.48 -95.05
C VAL A 690 -11.78 1.98 -94.87
N PHE A 691 -11.56 2.80 -93.83
CA PHE A 691 -10.23 3.34 -93.50
C PHE A 691 -9.17 2.25 -93.28
N GLN A 692 -9.52 1.10 -92.70
CA GLN A 692 -8.55 0.02 -92.45
C GLN A 692 -8.02 -0.66 -93.73
N ARG A 693 -8.68 -0.53 -94.89
CA ARG A 693 -8.20 -1.07 -96.18
C ARG A 693 -7.58 -0.01 -97.10
N GLU A 694 -8.08 1.21 -97.08
CA GLU A 694 -7.57 2.28 -97.96
C GLU A 694 -6.39 3.05 -97.36
N LEU A 695 -6.43 3.35 -96.06
CA LEU A 695 -5.39 4.17 -95.42
C LEU A 695 -4.00 3.52 -95.50
N PRO A 696 -3.82 2.19 -95.31
CA PRO A 696 -2.52 1.55 -95.52
C PRO A 696 -2.04 1.73 -96.96
N ARG A 697 -2.90 1.53 -97.97
CA ARG A 697 -2.53 1.64 -99.39
C ARG A 697 -2.12 3.07 -99.79
N GLU A 698 -2.84 4.08 -99.31
CA GLU A 698 -2.45 5.49 -99.57
C GLU A 698 -1.18 5.89 -98.80
N VAL A 699 -0.95 5.33 -97.60
CA VAL A 699 0.30 5.51 -96.85
C VAL A 699 1.47 4.78 -97.50
N ASP A 700 1.28 3.57 -98.03
CA ASP A 700 2.28 2.80 -98.76
C ASP A 700 2.67 3.50 -100.07
N GLN A 701 1.68 4.05 -100.80
CA GLN A 701 1.95 4.83 -102.02
C GLN A 701 2.72 6.12 -101.71
N VAL A 702 2.44 6.78 -100.59
CA VAL A 702 3.26 7.90 -100.08
C VAL A 702 4.67 7.45 -99.70
N HIS A 703 4.84 6.28 -99.08
CA HIS A 703 6.17 5.73 -98.76
C HIS A 703 6.97 5.36 -100.01
N LEU A 704 6.32 4.83 -101.06
CA LEU A 704 6.96 4.51 -102.35
C LEU A 704 7.49 5.79 -103.04
N GLU A 705 6.68 6.84 -103.14
CA GLU A 705 7.12 8.15 -103.67
C GLU A 705 8.26 8.75 -102.83
N VAL A 706 8.21 8.64 -101.49
CA VAL A 706 9.31 9.09 -100.60
C VAL A 706 10.59 8.25 -100.79
N LEU A 707 10.48 6.94 -101.04
CA LEU A 707 11.63 6.08 -101.34
C LEU A 707 12.23 6.38 -102.71
N GLU A 708 11.42 6.67 -103.73
CA GLU A 708 11.92 7.12 -105.03
C GLU A 708 12.58 8.50 -104.96
N LEU A 709 11.98 9.47 -104.25
CA LEU A 709 12.63 10.76 -104.02
C LEU A 709 13.97 10.59 -103.30
N ARG A 710 14.07 9.70 -102.30
CA ARG A 710 15.34 9.41 -101.63
C ARG A 710 16.39 8.81 -102.57
N LYS A 711 15.99 7.94 -103.51
CA LYS A 711 16.89 7.43 -104.57
C LYS A 711 17.34 8.55 -105.51
N GLN A 712 16.41 9.37 -106.01
CA GLN A 712 16.70 10.46 -106.95
C GLN A 712 17.57 11.58 -106.32
N VAL A 713 17.36 11.89 -105.03
CA VAL A 713 18.24 12.80 -104.26
C VAL A 713 19.64 12.17 -104.05
N ALA A 714 19.73 10.87 -103.75
CA ALA A 714 21.02 10.19 -103.63
C ALA A 714 21.78 10.13 -104.98
N GLU A 715 21.07 10.04 -106.11
CA GLU A 715 21.64 10.11 -107.46
C GLU A 715 22.11 11.52 -107.81
N LEU A 716 21.32 12.57 -107.54
CA LEU A 716 21.77 13.96 -107.68
C LEU A 716 22.98 14.26 -106.77
N GLY A 717 23.00 13.70 -105.56
CA GLY A 717 24.14 13.76 -104.64
C GLY A 717 25.37 12.95 -105.06
N LYS A 718 25.29 12.15 -106.13
CA LYS A 718 26.45 11.56 -106.84
C LYS A 718 26.90 12.47 -107.98
N HIS A 719 25.97 12.96 -108.80
CA HIS A 719 26.27 13.89 -109.90
C HIS A 719 26.94 15.19 -109.42
N LEU A 720 26.49 15.75 -108.28
CA LEU A 720 27.12 16.92 -107.66
C LEU A 720 28.57 16.65 -107.18
N ARG A 721 28.88 15.45 -106.71
CA ARG A 721 30.26 15.07 -106.32
C ARG A 721 31.17 14.88 -107.53
N ILE A 722 30.65 14.38 -108.65
CA ILE A 722 31.39 14.30 -109.92
C ILE A 722 31.72 15.71 -110.44
N ALA A 723 30.78 16.66 -110.32
CA ALA A 723 31.01 18.06 -110.69
C ALA A 723 32.05 18.80 -109.83
N GLN A 724 32.41 18.28 -108.65
CA GLN A 724 33.41 18.85 -107.74
C GLN A 724 34.79 18.16 -107.83
N HIS A 725 35.01 17.31 -108.83
CA HIS A 725 36.28 16.59 -109.03
C HIS A 725 36.84 16.65 -110.47
N GLY A 726 36.32 17.55 -111.31
CA GLY A 726 36.82 17.83 -112.65
C GLY A 726 37.61 19.15 -112.71
N GLY A 727 38.87 19.14 -112.27
CA GLY A 727 39.68 20.38 -112.23
C GLY A 727 41.10 20.19 -111.70
N ALA A 728 41.83 19.18 -112.21
CA ALA A 728 43.17 18.84 -111.74
C ALA A 728 44.26 19.06 -112.81
N GLU A 729 45.36 19.70 -112.39
CA GLU A 729 46.73 19.50 -112.90
C GLU A 729 47.05 19.91 -114.38
N PRO A 730 48.32 19.85 -114.87
CA PRO A 730 49.56 19.32 -114.26
C PRO A 730 50.84 20.19 -114.34
N SER A 731 51.92 19.69 -113.71
CA SER A 731 53.36 19.98 -113.97
C SER A 731 53.89 21.38 -113.57
N GLY A 732 55.10 21.58 -113.02
CA GLY A 732 56.13 20.63 -112.53
C GLY A 732 57.46 20.68 -113.32
N LYS A 733 58.48 21.42 -112.83
CA LYS A 733 59.92 21.22 -113.13
C LYS A 733 60.88 22.19 -112.38
N LYS A 734 62.02 21.61 -111.96
CA LYS A 734 63.38 22.19 -111.74
C LYS A 734 63.70 23.14 -110.56
N GLN A 735 64.62 22.65 -109.72
CA GLN A 735 65.63 23.38 -108.92
C GLN A 735 66.84 23.77 -109.83
N PRO A 736 68.05 24.12 -109.32
CA PRO A 736 68.53 25.11 -108.31
C PRO A 736 69.48 26.14 -109.03
N PRO A 737 70.53 26.81 -108.48
CA PRO A 737 71.08 26.84 -107.11
C PRO A 737 71.54 28.21 -106.53
N ALA A 738 71.98 28.15 -105.26
CA ALA A 738 73.05 28.87 -104.54
C ALA A 738 73.83 30.01 -105.25
N SER A 739 74.25 31.10 -104.59
CA SER A 739 74.05 31.68 -103.24
C SER A 739 74.59 33.16 -103.28
N ASP A 740 74.93 33.94 -102.24
CA ASP A 740 74.94 33.81 -100.76
C ASP A 740 74.97 35.20 -100.09
N ALA A 741 74.30 35.40 -98.93
CA ALA A 741 74.48 36.62 -98.10
C ALA A 741 73.86 36.56 -96.67
N VAL A 742 74.74 36.63 -95.66
CA VAL A 742 74.66 37.55 -94.49
C VAL A 742 73.51 37.38 -93.46
N THR A 743 73.90 36.81 -92.30
CA THR A 743 73.37 37.01 -90.91
C THR A 743 71.88 36.72 -90.62
N LEU A 744 71.55 35.68 -89.85
CA LEU A 744 71.73 35.54 -88.38
C LEU A 744 70.80 36.44 -87.52
N GLY A 745 69.49 36.14 -87.53
CA GLY A 745 68.64 36.31 -86.34
C GLY A 745 68.78 35.06 -85.46
N ARG A 746 69.08 35.22 -84.16
CA ARG A 746 69.54 34.14 -83.27
C ARG A 746 68.41 33.48 -82.46
N GLU A 747 68.58 32.20 -82.12
CA GLU A 747 67.60 31.42 -81.34
C GLU A 747 67.47 31.85 -79.86
N GLY A 748 66.33 31.48 -79.26
CA GLY A 748 66.07 31.51 -77.81
C GLY A 748 65.22 30.29 -77.41
N LEU A 749 65.46 29.71 -76.23
CA LEU A 749 65.05 28.32 -75.91
C LEU A 749 63.92 28.19 -74.87
N ALA A 750 63.03 27.23 -75.15
CA ALA A 750 62.45 26.23 -74.22
C ALA A 750 61.33 26.57 -73.20
N LYS A 751 60.43 25.57 -73.08
CA LYS A 751 59.49 25.20 -71.99
C LYS A 751 58.33 26.15 -71.62
N GLY A 752 57.11 25.60 -71.63
CA GLY A 752 55.94 26.16 -70.95
C GLY A 752 54.59 25.61 -71.43
N GLU A 753 54.06 24.58 -70.77
CA GLU A 753 52.61 24.46 -70.49
C GLU A 753 52.35 25.17 -69.13
N PRO A 754 51.11 25.50 -68.68
CA PRO A 754 49.81 25.02 -69.19
C PRO A 754 48.64 26.06 -69.24
N VAL A 755 47.46 25.58 -69.67
CA VAL A 755 46.09 25.94 -69.20
C VAL A 755 45.39 27.25 -69.65
N GLU A 756 44.13 27.04 -70.08
CA GLU A 756 42.92 27.89 -70.13
C GLU A 756 42.60 28.96 -71.22
N ALA A 757 41.30 28.91 -71.58
CA ALA A 757 40.39 29.90 -72.17
C ALA A 757 40.58 30.42 -73.63
N GLU A 758 39.54 30.14 -74.44
CA GLU A 758 38.76 31.04 -75.31
C GLU A 758 39.53 32.20 -76.04
N ASP A 759 39.44 32.36 -77.36
CA ASP A 759 38.16 32.55 -78.03
C ASP A 759 38.09 32.06 -79.49
N GLN A 760 36.83 31.90 -79.88
CA GLN A 760 36.23 31.40 -81.10
C GLN A 760 36.49 32.33 -82.31
N GLY A 761 37.07 31.78 -83.37
CA GLY A 761 37.26 32.51 -84.63
C GLY A 761 35.96 32.70 -85.41
N GLU A 762 35.68 33.93 -85.83
CA GLU A 762 34.62 34.22 -86.80
C GLU A 762 34.91 33.58 -88.17
N LEU A 763 33.86 33.11 -88.85
CA LEU A 763 33.57 33.41 -90.26
C LEU A 763 32.34 32.61 -90.73
N PHE A 764 31.24 33.28 -91.08
CA PHE A 764 30.48 33.09 -92.33
C PHE A 764 29.22 33.97 -92.36
N LEU A 765 29.20 34.96 -93.25
CA LEU A 765 27.98 35.75 -93.49
C LEU A 765 27.04 35.04 -94.47
N HIS A 766 25.87 34.69 -93.94
CA HIS A 766 24.54 34.81 -94.56
C HIS A 766 24.25 34.09 -95.89
N LEU A 767 23.23 33.22 -95.86
CA LEU A 767 22.03 33.48 -96.66
C LEU A 767 20.72 32.97 -96.01
N ARG A 768 19.68 33.81 -96.12
CA ARG A 768 18.26 33.64 -95.72
C ARG A 768 17.58 32.50 -96.52
N PRO A 769 16.46 31.88 -96.08
CA PRO A 769 15.14 32.53 -95.78
C PRO A 769 14.62 32.26 -94.34
N VAL A 770 13.81 33.10 -93.67
CA VAL A 770 12.53 33.82 -94.00
C VAL A 770 11.27 32.92 -93.96
N ALA A 771 10.24 33.39 -93.24
CA ALA A 771 8.89 32.81 -93.05
C ALA A 771 8.83 31.37 -92.50
N ARG A 772 8.39 31.06 -91.27
CA ARG A 772 7.44 31.72 -90.34
C ARG A 772 6.02 31.85 -90.92
N ALA A 773 5.22 30.78 -90.84
CA ALA A 773 3.74 30.83 -91.02
C ALA A 773 2.93 29.64 -90.43
N THR A 774 3.53 28.51 -90.02
CA THR A 774 2.78 27.29 -89.61
C THR A 774 3.14 26.71 -88.23
N GLN A 775 4.18 27.24 -87.56
CA GLN A 775 4.80 26.56 -86.42
C GLN A 775 4.10 26.72 -85.07
N THR A 776 3.14 27.64 -84.89
CA THR A 776 2.41 27.79 -83.61
C THR A 776 1.51 26.58 -83.34
N LEU A 777 0.77 26.12 -84.35
CA LEU A 777 0.00 24.87 -84.26
C LEU A 777 0.94 23.65 -84.15
N SER A 778 2.06 23.61 -84.86
CA SER A 778 2.99 22.48 -84.74
C SER A 778 3.68 22.42 -83.38
N MET A 779 4.02 23.56 -82.76
CA MET A 779 4.64 23.61 -81.44
C MET A 779 3.64 23.27 -80.33
N HIS A 780 2.37 23.70 -80.42
CA HIS A 780 1.35 23.23 -79.47
C HIS A 780 0.97 21.76 -79.70
N GLN A 781 0.99 21.24 -80.93
CA GLN A 781 0.88 19.80 -81.17
C GLN A 781 2.10 19.03 -80.64
N LEU A 782 3.32 19.58 -80.77
CA LEU A 782 4.54 18.99 -80.21
C LEU A 782 4.54 19.05 -78.66
N GLN A 783 4.07 20.14 -78.05
CA GLN A 783 3.87 20.25 -76.60
C GLN A 783 2.76 19.33 -76.10
N ARG A 784 1.64 19.17 -76.82
CA ARG A 784 0.62 18.16 -76.48
C ARG A 784 1.21 16.76 -76.59
N LYS A 785 1.90 16.42 -77.68
CA LYS A 785 2.59 15.13 -77.82
C LYS A 785 3.71 14.92 -76.80
N LEU A 786 4.42 15.95 -76.35
CA LEU A 786 5.41 15.87 -75.26
C LEU A 786 4.74 15.72 -73.89
N LYS A 787 3.61 16.38 -73.63
CA LYS A 787 2.83 16.19 -72.40
C LYS A 787 2.10 14.84 -72.37
N GLU A 788 1.64 14.35 -73.51
CA GLU A 788 1.08 13.01 -73.70
C GLU A 788 2.17 11.93 -73.62
N ALA A 789 3.36 12.17 -74.18
CA ALA A 789 4.51 11.28 -74.02
C ALA A 789 5.02 11.29 -72.57
N ALA A 790 5.10 12.44 -71.90
CA ALA A 790 5.44 12.51 -70.48
C ALA A 790 4.39 11.80 -69.61
N ARG A 791 3.09 11.99 -69.88
CA ARG A 791 2.00 11.25 -69.23
C ARG A 791 2.10 9.74 -69.50
N LYS A 792 2.42 9.32 -70.72
CA LYS A 792 2.63 7.90 -71.06
C LYS A 792 3.94 7.35 -70.46
N ILE A 793 4.98 8.13 -70.31
CA ILE A 793 6.22 7.74 -69.61
C ILE A 793 5.97 7.61 -68.10
N LEU A 794 5.12 8.46 -67.51
CA LEU A 794 4.68 8.33 -66.13
C LEU A 794 3.75 7.12 -65.95
N SER A 795 2.81 6.91 -66.87
CA SER A 795 1.95 5.71 -66.92
C SER A 795 2.80 4.44 -67.03
N LEU A 796 3.70 4.36 -68.01
CA LEU A 796 4.62 3.24 -68.20
C LEU A 796 5.65 3.07 -67.07
N ARG A 797 5.96 4.13 -66.30
CA ARG A 797 6.75 4.01 -65.05
C ARG A 797 5.91 3.39 -63.94
N LEU A 798 4.69 3.88 -63.74
CA LEU A 798 3.76 3.33 -62.74
C LEU A 798 3.37 1.89 -63.07
N GLU A 799 3.12 1.57 -64.33
CA GLU A 799 2.87 0.22 -64.86
C GLU A 799 4.12 -0.67 -64.71
N LYS A 800 5.34 -0.12 -64.92
CA LYS A 800 6.59 -0.86 -64.67
C LYS A 800 6.80 -1.10 -63.17
N GLU A 801 6.51 -0.13 -62.32
CA GLU A 801 6.59 -0.24 -60.85
C GLU A 801 5.55 -1.26 -60.35
N GLN A 802 4.31 -1.21 -60.83
CA GLN A 802 3.29 -2.23 -60.58
C GLN A 802 3.68 -3.62 -61.13
N LEU A 803 4.34 -3.71 -62.28
CA LEU A 803 4.87 -5.00 -62.80
C LEU A 803 6.10 -5.49 -62.00
N ILE A 804 6.86 -4.60 -61.37
CA ILE A 804 7.93 -4.94 -60.43
C ILE A 804 7.34 -5.38 -59.09
N GLU A 805 6.29 -4.73 -58.58
CA GLU A 805 5.56 -5.13 -57.37
C GLU A 805 4.82 -6.45 -57.58
N MET A 806 4.12 -6.63 -58.70
CA MET A 806 3.52 -7.90 -59.11
C MET A 806 4.61 -8.97 -59.31
N GLY A 807 5.74 -8.64 -59.92
CA GLY A 807 6.89 -9.53 -60.06
C GLY A 807 7.57 -9.86 -58.73
N ASN A 808 7.50 -9.00 -57.73
CA ASN A 808 8.00 -9.21 -56.37
C ASN A 808 7.00 -10.03 -55.54
N ARG A 809 5.69 -9.80 -55.68
CA ARG A 809 4.63 -10.64 -55.11
C ARG A 809 4.69 -12.05 -55.68
N LEU A 810 4.73 -12.20 -57.01
CA LEU A 810 4.92 -13.49 -57.66
C LEU A 810 6.25 -14.16 -57.27
N ARG A 811 7.33 -13.41 -57.00
CA ARG A 811 8.57 -13.97 -56.43
C ARG A 811 8.45 -14.36 -54.95
N ALA A 812 7.56 -13.75 -54.17
CA ALA A 812 7.28 -14.15 -52.79
C ALA A 812 6.32 -15.34 -52.72
N GLU A 813 5.30 -15.37 -53.60
CA GLU A 813 4.30 -16.43 -53.76
C GLU A 813 4.91 -17.70 -54.38
N LEU A 814 5.84 -17.56 -55.34
CA LEU A 814 6.71 -18.66 -55.81
C LEU A 814 7.94 -18.87 -54.90
N GLY A 815 8.09 -18.09 -53.83
CA GLY A 815 9.25 -18.08 -52.94
C GLY A 815 9.16 -19.06 -51.76
N TRP A 816 7.99 -19.68 -51.55
CA TRP A 816 7.74 -20.70 -50.52
C TRP A 816 6.85 -21.78 -51.16
N PRO A 817 7.39 -22.99 -51.40
CA PRO A 817 7.75 -23.92 -50.33
C PRO A 817 9.27 -24.17 -50.23
N GLU A 818 9.82 -24.76 -49.17
CA GLU A 818 9.21 -25.67 -48.19
C GLU A 818 9.92 -25.62 -46.81
N GLY A 819 9.17 -25.65 -45.70
CA GLY A 819 9.69 -26.07 -44.38
C GLY A 819 9.55 -25.11 -43.19
N ARG A 820 8.87 -25.60 -42.13
CA ARG A 820 8.66 -25.05 -40.77
C ARG A 820 7.85 -23.73 -40.68
N GLN A 821 6.68 -23.68 -40.02
CA GLN A 821 6.30 -24.04 -38.63
C GLN A 821 6.89 -23.08 -37.57
N GLU A 822 6.15 -22.57 -36.57
CA GLU A 822 4.72 -22.72 -36.22
C GLU A 822 4.32 -21.74 -35.07
N TRP A 823 3.04 -21.75 -34.67
CA TRP A 823 2.48 -21.34 -33.36
C TRP A 823 2.34 -19.86 -32.93
N ARG A 824 1.06 -19.51 -32.70
CA ARG A 824 0.49 -18.66 -31.63
C ARG A 824 0.80 -17.15 -31.61
N GLY A 825 -0.29 -16.39 -31.62
CA GLY A 825 -0.43 -14.93 -31.57
C GLY A 825 -1.89 -14.60 -31.85
#